data_AF-A0A2U3YA58-F1
#
_entry.id   AF-A0A2U3YA58-F1
#
_cell.length_a   1.000
_cell.length_b   1.000
_cell.length_c   1.000
_cell.angle_alpha   90.00
_cell.angle_beta   90.00
_cell.angle_gamma   90.00
#
_symmetry.space_group_name_H-M   'P 1'
#
loop_
_entity.id
_entity.type
_entity.pdbx_description
1 polymer ?
#
loop_
_entity_poly.entity_id
_entity_poly.type
_entity_poly.pdbx_seq_one_letter_code
_entity_poly.pdbx_strand_id
1 'polypeptide(L)'
;MDDLRVLWMRDRVYAAFGITDPRLFEELLNRNDGEVEDLILHFLNQTSDEEGALTLFFYRKVVPEEVEVEIGGQEGDVPVATEEEGEEEEEDAQKVESGRESEMISEATDMKEAMEIMPEMLEYGIINSNVLPFLKNVVCQVFMPALSFNQHKDASLGFTSAEISDSFEYEVDLPNMPGEAYHSIQLIRDEFLMNIQKFANSIQRTMQQLEGEIKLEMPSISLEREVSDLAADPEAIEILEQCVINWLNLISAAVEGQLKKTPQGNGPLAEIEFWRERNATLSALHEQTKLPIVRRVLDVIKESDSMLAANLQPVLTELFKLHMEASDNVRFLSTVERHFKNITHGSSFHVILETIPSMMSALRMVWIISRHYNKDERMIPLMERIAWEIAERVCKVVNLRTLFKENRASAQHKILEARNTLHMWKKAYFDTRAKIEASGREARWEFDRKRLFERTDYMATICQDLCDILQVMEEFYNIFGPELKAVTGDPKRIDDVLCRVDSLVTPMENLAFDPFSIKSSQYWKYVMDDFKIEVLVIEKEAKNFIDESFKTLRSAEAAFDMLLKFKHIRSREAINRQMMMKFNDILAQYCKEIDIVNKLFVQNLDNPPLYKNHPPVAGAIYWERSLFFRMKHTILRFQEVEEILDSDRGREIKQKYLEVGRTMKDYEDRKYEQWREATELVLPTLMKKSLLTK
;
A
#
# COMPACT_ATOMS: atom_id res chain seq x y z
N MET A 1 52.46 -35.53 7.28
CA MET A 1 51.12 -34.97 7.00
C MET A 1 50.17 -35.92 7.66
N ASP A 2 49.88 -35.65 8.93
CA ASP A 2 49.37 -36.67 9.87
C ASP A 2 47.87 -36.49 10.17
N ASP A 3 47.24 -35.45 9.60
CA ASP A 3 45.81 -35.20 9.72
C ASP A 3 45.03 -35.85 8.55
N LEU A 4 44.20 -36.83 8.89
CA LEU A 4 43.39 -37.60 7.94
C LEU A 4 42.29 -36.75 7.28
N ARG A 5 41.88 -35.63 7.88
CA ARG A 5 40.90 -34.69 7.31
C ARG A 5 41.51 -33.91 6.14
N VAL A 6 42.77 -33.51 6.26
CA VAL A 6 43.53 -32.83 5.18
C VAL A 6 43.74 -33.78 4.00
N LEU A 7 44.04 -35.05 4.27
CA LEU A 7 44.16 -36.08 3.25
C LEU A 7 42.82 -36.37 2.54
N TRP A 8 41.70 -36.34 3.27
CA TRP A 8 40.37 -36.43 2.68
C TRP A 8 40.08 -35.27 1.72
N MET A 9 40.45 -34.04 2.09
CA MET A 9 40.30 -32.87 1.22
C MET A 9 41.17 -32.97 -0.03
N ARG A 10 42.43 -33.41 0.11
CA ARG A 10 43.34 -33.66 -1.03
C ARG A 10 42.70 -34.56 -2.08
N ASP A 11 42.15 -35.69 -1.64
CA ASP A 11 41.60 -36.69 -2.56
C ASP A 11 40.41 -36.13 -3.36
N ARG A 12 39.61 -35.23 -2.77
CA ARG A 12 38.51 -34.54 -3.44
C ARG A 12 39.00 -33.47 -4.42
N VAL A 13 40.02 -32.71 -4.04
CA VAL A 13 40.66 -31.72 -4.92
C VAL A 13 41.27 -32.41 -6.15
N TYR A 14 41.95 -33.53 -5.96
CA TYR A 14 42.52 -34.31 -7.05
C TYR A 14 41.45 -34.88 -7.99
N ALA A 15 40.37 -35.42 -7.43
CA ALA A 15 39.23 -35.90 -8.21
C ALA A 15 38.55 -34.76 -8.99
N ALA A 16 38.38 -33.58 -8.38
CA ALA A 16 37.72 -32.43 -8.99
C ALA A 16 38.51 -31.84 -10.17
N PHE A 17 39.84 -31.75 -10.04
CA PHE A 17 40.72 -31.16 -11.07
C PHE A 17 41.35 -32.17 -12.02
N GLY A 18 41.09 -33.48 -11.83
CA GLY A 18 41.68 -34.56 -12.62
C GLY A 18 43.21 -34.63 -12.48
N ILE A 19 43.73 -34.33 -11.29
CA ILE A 19 45.17 -34.31 -11.00
C ILE A 19 45.64 -35.71 -10.65
N THR A 20 46.72 -36.17 -11.29
CA THR A 20 47.32 -37.49 -11.06
C THR A 20 48.70 -37.45 -10.41
N ASP A 21 49.34 -36.28 -10.36
CA ASP A 21 50.63 -36.11 -9.71
C ASP A 21 50.43 -35.96 -8.18
N PRO A 22 50.94 -36.90 -7.36
CA PRO A 22 50.77 -36.86 -5.92
C PRO A 22 51.51 -35.70 -5.25
N ARG A 23 52.52 -35.09 -5.89
CA ARG A 23 53.39 -34.07 -5.28
C ARG A 23 52.77 -32.67 -5.24
N LEU A 24 51.80 -32.38 -6.11
CA LEU A 24 51.28 -31.03 -6.29
C LEU A 24 50.52 -30.49 -5.06
N PHE A 25 49.82 -31.35 -4.33
CA PHE A 25 49.16 -30.93 -3.08
C PHE A 25 50.15 -30.80 -1.92
N GLU A 26 51.19 -31.64 -1.89
CA GLU A 26 52.27 -31.48 -0.90
C GLU A 26 53.03 -30.18 -1.14
N GLU A 27 53.28 -29.82 -2.40
CA GLU A 27 53.87 -28.53 -2.78
C GLU A 27 52.95 -27.35 -2.41
N LEU A 28 51.63 -27.50 -2.62
CA LEU A 28 50.63 -26.51 -2.22
C LEU A 28 50.64 -26.26 -0.70
N LEU A 29 50.68 -27.33 0.10
CA LEU A 29 50.69 -27.24 1.57
C LEU A 29 51.98 -26.60 2.10
N ASN A 30 53.12 -26.89 1.46
CA ASN A 30 54.43 -26.33 1.84
C ASN A 30 54.71 -24.93 1.27
N ARG A 31 53.78 -24.36 0.48
CA ARG A 31 53.95 -23.04 -0.11
C ARG A 31 53.95 -21.97 0.99
N ASN A 32 54.76 -20.92 0.80
CA ASN A 32 54.94 -19.84 1.77
C ASN A 32 55.23 -20.35 3.20
N ASP A 33 56.16 -21.28 3.34
CA ASP A 33 56.60 -21.79 4.65
C ASP A 33 55.49 -22.47 5.48
N GLY A 34 54.47 -23.04 4.82
CA GLY A 34 53.41 -23.83 5.47
C GLY A 34 52.12 -23.06 5.77
N GLU A 35 52.02 -21.78 5.38
CA GLU A 35 50.83 -20.93 5.62
C GLU A 35 49.52 -21.56 5.12
N VAL A 36 49.57 -22.30 4.00
CA VAL A 36 48.38 -22.95 3.41
C VAL A 36 47.92 -24.13 4.25
N GLU A 37 48.85 -24.90 4.83
CA GLU A 37 48.53 -25.99 5.75
C GLU A 37 47.90 -25.44 7.04
N ASP A 38 48.48 -24.37 7.59
CA ASP A 38 47.94 -23.68 8.77
C ASP A 38 46.53 -23.13 8.53
N LEU A 39 46.26 -22.58 7.34
CA LEU A 39 44.93 -22.08 6.96
C LEU A 39 43.87 -23.20 6.92
N ILE A 40 44.22 -24.36 6.37
CA ILE A 40 43.30 -25.51 6.30
C ILE A 40 43.06 -26.07 7.71
N LEU A 41 44.09 -26.19 8.53
CA LEU A 41 43.96 -26.67 9.91
C LEU A 41 43.16 -25.70 10.78
N HIS A 42 43.34 -24.39 10.57
CA HIS A 42 42.54 -23.36 11.21
C HIS A 42 41.06 -23.48 10.85
N PHE A 43 40.74 -23.65 9.56
CA PHE A 43 39.38 -23.89 9.08
C PHE A 43 38.73 -25.14 9.71
N LEU A 44 39.48 -26.23 9.87
CA LEU A 44 38.95 -27.48 10.43
C LEU A 44 38.72 -27.43 11.94
N ASN A 45 39.53 -26.65 12.67
CA ASN A 45 39.59 -26.69 14.14
C ASN A 45 38.92 -25.50 14.86
N GLN A 46 38.47 -24.46 14.17
CA GLN A 46 37.87 -23.28 14.80
C GLN A 46 36.49 -23.53 15.45
N THR A 47 36.26 -22.84 16.59
CA THR A 47 34.98 -22.74 17.31
C THR A 47 34.52 -21.26 17.39
N SER A 48 33.21 -21.04 17.51
CA SER A 48 32.40 -19.87 17.11
C SER A 48 32.81 -18.44 17.52
N ASP A 49 33.85 -18.21 18.30
CA ASP A 49 34.04 -16.92 18.99
C ASP A 49 35.08 -15.99 18.34
N GLU A 50 35.76 -16.41 17.27
CA GLU A 50 36.65 -15.57 16.46
C GLU A 50 36.23 -15.53 14.97
N GLU A 51 36.55 -14.44 14.28
CA GLU A 51 36.31 -14.24 12.83
C GLU A 51 37.08 -15.27 11.99
N GLY A 52 36.58 -16.50 11.94
CA GLY A 52 37.13 -17.62 11.20
C GLY A 52 36.62 -17.72 9.76
N ALA A 53 37.40 -18.33 8.88
CA ALA A 53 36.99 -18.61 7.51
C ALA A 53 35.89 -19.69 7.50
N LEU A 54 34.75 -19.42 6.83
CA LEU A 54 33.62 -20.36 6.71
C LEU A 54 33.64 -21.18 5.41
N THR A 55 34.58 -20.91 4.50
CA THR A 55 34.67 -21.59 3.20
C THR A 55 36.12 -21.58 2.69
N LEU A 56 36.54 -22.66 2.04
CA LEU A 56 37.83 -22.78 1.35
C LEU A 56 37.61 -22.92 -0.16
N PHE A 57 38.30 -22.10 -0.95
CA PHE A 57 38.28 -22.17 -2.41
C PHE A 57 39.60 -22.76 -2.93
N PHE A 58 39.48 -23.83 -3.71
CA PHE A 58 40.57 -24.35 -4.52
C PHE A 58 40.31 -23.97 -5.97
N TYR A 59 41.27 -23.36 -6.65
CA TYR A 59 41.19 -23.03 -8.07
C TYR A 59 42.44 -23.49 -8.80
N ARG A 60 42.28 -23.85 -10.08
CA ARG A 60 43.38 -24.23 -10.97
C ARG A 60 43.55 -23.18 -12.04
N LYS A 61 44.69 -22.49 -12.04
CA LYS A 61 45.10 -21.58 -13.12
C LYS A 61 46.07 -22.31 -14.04
N VAL A 62 45.85 -22.22 -15.35
CA VAL A 62 46.84 -22.67 -16.34
C VAL A 62 47.65 -21.44 -16.72
N VAL A 63 48.91 -21.42 -16.32
CA VAL A 63 49.86 -20.37 -16.70
C VAL A 63 50.76 -20.98 -17.78
N PRO A 64 50.89 -20.37 -18.97
CA PRO A 64 51.88 -20.80 -19.94
C PRO A 64 53.28 -20.56 -19.37
N GLU A 65 54.11 -21.59 -19.36
CA GLU A 65 55.50 -21.50 -18.91
C GLU A 65 56.31 -20.74 -19.97
N GLU A 66 56.82 -19.55 -19.62
CA GLU A 66 57.77 -18.83 -20.46
C GLU A 66 59.13 -19.51 -20.36
N VAL A 67 59.55 -20.16 -21.44
CA VAL A 67 60.89 -20.76 -21.55
C VAL A 67 61.82 -19.68 -22.12
N GLU A 68 62.67 -19.10 -21.27
CA GLU A 68 63.80 -18.29 -21.73
C GLU A 68 64.75 -19.16 -22.55
N VAL A 69 64.83 -18.89 -23.86
CA VAL A 69 65.84 -19.47 -24.74
C VAL A 69 67.02 -18.51 -24.79
N GLU A 70 68.15 -18.88 -24.18
CA GLU A 70 69.40 -18.12 -24.33
C GLU A 70 69.82 -18.09 -25.81
N ILE A 71 69.63 -16.95 -26.47
CA ILE A 71 70.27 -16.65 -27.75
C ILE A 71 71.66 -16.10 -27.43
N GLY A 72 72.70 -16.91 -27.65
CA GLY A 72 74.08 -16.48 -27.49
C GLY A 72 74.44 -15.37 -28.49
N GLY A 73 74.79 -14.18 -27.98
CA GLY A 73 75.37 -13.13 -28.82
C GLY A 73 75.51 -11.74 -28.18
N GLN A 74 76.66 -11.50 -27.55
CA GLN A 74 77.38 -10.23 -27.35
C GLN A 74 76.75 -9.11 -26.50
N GLU A 75 77.46 -8.80 -25.41
CA GLU A 75 77.30 -7.66 -24.51
C GLU A 75 77.36 -6.30 -25.23
N GLY A 76 76.43 -5.41 -24.86
CA GLY A 76 76.50 -3.97 -25.10
C GLY A 76 75.32 -3.24 -24.44
N ASP A 77 75.63 -2.38 -23.45
CA ASP A 77 74.76 -1.46 -22.68
C ASP A 77 73.54 -0.91 -23.45
N VAL A 78 72.35 -0.80 -22.83
CA VAL A 78 71.72 0.40 -22.19
C VAL A 78 70.41 -0.02 -21.44
N PRO A 79 69.63 0.87 -20.79
CA PRO A 79 69.56 1.13 -19.34
C PRO A 79 68.37 0.48 -18.60
N VAL A 80 68.52 0.42 -17.28
CA VAL A 80 67.46 0.18 -16.29
C VAL A 80 66.32 1.17 -16.46
N ALA A 81 65.14 0.67 -16.82
CA ALA A 81 63.86 1.34 -16.58
C ALA A 81 63.22 0.69 -15.34
N THR A 82 62.91 1.52 -14.36
CA THR A 82 62.13 1.17 -13.17
C THR A 82 60.73 0.72 -13.58
N GLU A 83 60.40 -0.54 -13.33
CA GLU A 83 59.03 -1.02 -13.37
C GLU A 83 58.25 -0.41 -12.20
N GLU A 84 57.20 0.33 -12.56
CA GLU A 84 56.12 0.70 -11.65
C GLU A 84 55.37 -0.56 -11.25
N GLU A 85 55.14 -0.73 -9.95
CA GLU A 85 54.27 -1.76 -9.38
C GLU A 85 52.87 -1.62 -10.01
N GLY A 86 52.54 -2.54 -10.91
CA GLY A 86 51.17 -2.77 -11.34
C GLY A 86 50.42 -3.45 -10.21
N GLU A 87 49.48 -2.73 -9.61
CA GLU A 87 48.48 -3.28 -8.70
C GLU A 87 47.77 -4.46 -9.40
N GLU A 88 48.00 -5.67 -8.91
CA GLU A 88 47.19 -6.83 -9.30
C GLU A 88 45.75 -6.57 -8.85
N GLU A 89 44.81 -6.63 -9.79
CA GLU A 89 43.37 -6.56 -9.51
C GLU A 89 42.99 -7.72 -8.56
N GLU A 90 42.75 -7.40 -7.28
CA GLU A 90 42.01 -8.28 -6.37
C GLU A 90 40.61 -8.51 -6.95
N GLU A 91 40.34 -9.73 -7.44
CA GLU A 91 38.97 -10.19 -7.66
C GLU A 91 38.26 -10.28 -6.30
N ASP A 92 37.43 -9.28 -6.02
CA ASP A 92 36.59 -9.16 -4.84
C ASP A 92 35.65 -10.39 -4.73
N ALA A 93 36.05 -11.37 -3.90
CA ALA A 93 35.27 -12.56 -3.64
C ALA A 93 34.04 -12.22 -2.79
N GLN A 94 32.85 -12.27 -3.41
CA GLN A 94 31.58 -12.08 -2.70
C GLN A 94 31.36 -13.19 -1.67
N LYS A 95 31.32 -12.76 -0.41
CA LYS A 95 30.95 -13.53 0.78
C LYS A 95 29.54 -14.12 0.60
N VAL A 96 29.45 -15.45 0.52
CA VAL A 96 28.17 -16.19 0.60
C VAL A 96 28.17 -16.96 1.92
N GLU A 97 27.29 -16.57 2.84
CA GLU A 97 27.08 -17.28 4.10
C GLU A 97 26.31 -18.57 3.84
N SER A 98 26.99 -19.72 3.94
CA SER A 98 26.38 -21.02 4.22
C SER A 98 26.59 -21.31 5.70
N GLY A 99 25.49 -21.47 6.44
CA GLY A 99 25.50 -21.66 7.88
C GLY A 99 25.92 -23.07 8.26
N ARG A 100 27.05 -23.19 8.95
CA ARG A 100 27.46 -24.40 9.68
C ARG A 100 26.82 -24.37 11.07
N GLU A 101 26.19 -25.47 11.49
CA GLU A 101 25.94 -25.71 12.92
C GLU A 101 27.29 -25.97 13.61
N SER A 102 27.62 -25.12 14.57
CA SER A 102 28.97 -24.92 15.10
C SER A 102 29.39 -26.03 16.07
N GLU A 103 30.06 -27.06 15.56
CA GLU A 103 30.88 -27.98 16.35
C GLU A 103 32.22 -28.28 15.65
N MET A 104 33.30 -28.37 16.43
CA MET A 104 34.65 -28.75 15.96
C MET A 104 34.59 -30.11 15.23
N ILE A 105 35.20 -30.26 14.06
CA ILE A 105 35.24 -31.57 13.39
C ILE A 105 36.20 -32.44 14.18
N SER A 106 35.69 -33.48 14.83
CA SER A 106 36.50 -34.45 15.57
C SER A 106 37.60 -35.03 14.69
N GLU A 107 38.83 -35.09 15.21
CA GLU A 107 39.94 -35.77 14.53
C GLU A 107 39.57 -37.24 14.31
N ALA A 108 39.60 -37.67 13.05
CA ALA A 108 39.34 -39.06 12.70
C ALA A 108 40.52 -39.94 13.12
N THR A 109 40.23 -41.11 13.68
CA THR A 109 41.25 -42.08 14.10
C THR A 109 41.73 -42.96 12.93
N ASP A 110 40.92 -43.11 11.88
CA ASP A 110 41.30 -43.77 10.63
C ASP A 110 40.65 -43.13 9.38
N MET A 111 41.13 -43.48 8.18
CA MET A 111 40.67 -42.88 6.92
C MET A 111 39.21 -43.27 6.58
N LYS A 112 38.71 -44.37 7.14
CA LYS A 112 37.34 -44.81 6.92
C LYS A 112 36.38 -43.95 7.74
N GLU A 113 36.74 -43.66 8.99
CA GLU A 113 36.05 -42.71 9.86
C GLU A 113 36.07 -41.30 9.25
N ALA A 114 37.19 -40.85 8.69
CA ALA A 114 37.25 -39.57 7.98
C ALA A 114 36.28 -39.50 6.77
N MET A 115 36.10 -40.61 6.05
CA MET A 115 35.16 -40.69 4.92
C MET A 115 33.68 -40.71 5.35
N GLU A 116 33.39 -41.05 6.61
CA GLU A 116 32.03 -41.01 7.19
C GLU A 116 31.74 -39.63 7.81
N ILE A 117 32.66 -39.07 8.60
CA ILE A 117 32.46 -37.80 9.33
C ILE A 117 32.51 -36.58 8.40
N MET A 118 33.45 -36.53 7.46
CA MET A 118 33.70 -35.31 6.68
C MET A 118 32.52 -34.88 5.77
N PRO A 119 31.82 -35.78 5.05
CA PRO A 119 30.65 -35.40 4.23
C PRO A 119 29.43 -34.93 5.04
N GLU A 120 29.30 -35.35 6.30
CA GLU A 120 28.22 -34.89 7.19
C GLU A 120 28.49 -33.48 7.74
N MET A 121 29.77 -33.12 7.85
CA MET A 121 30.22 -31.86 8.47
C MET A 121 30.66 -30.79 7.44
N LEU A 122 30.89 -31.15 6.19
CA LEU A 122 31.36 -30.25 5.13
C LEU A 122 30.60 -30.44 3.82
N GLU A 123 30.04 -29.34 3.32
CA GLU A 123 29.54 -29.24 1.95
C GLU A 123 30.69 -28.99 0.98
N TYR A 124 30.68 -29.68 -0.17
CA TYR A 124 31.65 -29.46 -1.24
C TYR A 124 31.00 -29.51 -2.61
N GLY A 125 31.56 -28.78 -3.58
CA GLY A 125 31.04 -28.69 -4.93
C GLY A 125 32.07 -28.19 -5.93
N ILE A 126 31.77 -28.35 -7.22
CA ILE A 126 32.61 -27.89 -8.32
C ILE A 126 31.85 -26.80 -9.08
N ILE A 127 32.49 -25.65 -9.28
CA ILE A 127 31.95 -24.53 -10.06
C ILE A 127 32.73 -24.44 -11.38
N ASN A 128 32.02 -24.19 -12.48
CA ASN A 128 32.65 -24.01 -13.79
C ASN A 128 33.09 -22.54 -14.01
N SER A 129 33.88 -22.28 -15.05
CA SER A 129 34.28 -20.91 -15.43
C SER A 129 33.12 -20.04 -15.91
N ASN A 130 31.99 -20.64 -16.32
CA ASN A 130 30.79 -19.96 -16.77
C ASN A 130 29.74 -19.92 -15.64
N VAL A 131 30.03 -19.14 -14.60
CA VAL A 131 29.28 -19.09 -13.34
C VAL A 131 27.79 -18.74 -13.54
N LEU A 132 27.46 -17.82 -14.45
CA LEU A 132 26.08 -17.40 -14.74
C LEU A 132 25.22 -18.51 -15.35
N PRO A 133 25.63 -19.17 -16.45
CA PRO A 133 24.97 -20.37 -16.95
C PRO A 133 24.87 -21.51 -15.91
N PHE A 134 25.91 -21.70 -15.10
CA PHE A 134 25.90 -22.70 -14.03
C PHE A 134 24.86 -22.40 -12.97
N LEU A 135 24.84 -21.17 -12.46
CA LEU A 135 23.86 -20.72 -11.46
C LEU A 135 22.43 -20.87 -11.99
N LYS A 136 22.16 -20.47 -13.24
CA LYS A 136 20.87 -20.68 -13.88
C LYS A 136 20.49 -22.16 -13.89
N ASN A 137 21.41 -23.03 -14.32
CA ASN A 137 21.13 -24.46 -14.44
C ASN A 137 20.92 -25.11 -13.07
N VAL A 138 21.73 -24.76 -12.06
CA VAL A 138 21.58 -25.26 -10.69
C VAL A 138 20.23 -24.83 -10.11
N VAL A 139 19.85 -23.56 -10.24
CA VAL A 139 18.56 -23.06 -9.75
C VAL A 139 17.39 -23.74 -10.48
N CYS A 140 17.43 -23.81 -11.81
CA CYS A 140 16.31 -24.32 -12.63
C CYS A 140 16.20 -25.84 -12.68
N GLN A 141 17.31 -26.57 -12.64
CA GLN A 141 17.35 -28.02 -12.86
C GLN A 141 17.53 -28.82 -11.57
N VAL A 142 18.05 -28.20 -10.49
CA VAL A 142 18.28 -28.88 -9.20
C VAL A 142 17.32 -28.34 -8.14
N PHE A 143 17.41 -27.05 -7.80
CA PHE A 143 16.67 -26.50 -6.66
C PHE A 143 15.17 -26.32 -6.93
N MET A 144 14.79 -25.83 -8.11
CA MET A 144 13.37 -25.68 -8.48
C MET A 144 12.62 -27.03 -8.49
N PRO A 145 13.16 -28.10 -9.11
CA PRO A 145 12.60 -29.44 -9.00
C PRO A 145 12.60 -30.01 -7.58
N ALA A 146 13.64 -29.76 -6.77
CA ALA A 146 13.67 -30.23 -5.38
C ALA A 146 12.58 -29.56 -4.52
N LEU A 147 12.36 -28.25 -4.72
CA LEU A 147 11.32 -27.49 -4.03
C LEU A 147 9.90 -27.88 -4.50
N SER A 148 9.74 -28.29 -5.77
CA SER A 148 8.46 -28.74 -6.31
C SER A 148 8.20 -30.24 -6.10
N PHE A 149 9.21 -31.09 -5.97
CA PHE A 149 9.06 -32.51 -5.66
C PHE A 149 8.42 -32.73 -4.27
N ASN A 150 8.73 -31.84 -3.32
CA ASN A 150 8.05 -31.77 -2.03
C ASN A 150 6.56 -31.35 -2.14
N GLN A 151 6.03 -30.97 -3.32
CA GLN A 151 4.58 -30.87 -3.55
C GLN A 151 3.93 -32.25 -3.76
N HIS A 152 4.63 -33.18 -4.41
CA HIS A 152 4.05 -34.47 -4.81
C HIS A 152 4.07 -35.51 -3.70
N LYS A 153 5.07 -35.48 -2.80
CA LYS A 153 5.13 -36.37 -1.63
C LYS A 153 4.03 -36.04 -0.60
N ASP A 154 3.66 -34.76 -0.47
CA ASP A 154 2.61 -34.29 0.43
C ASP A 154 1.20 -34.42 -0.16
N ALA A 155 1.04 -34.36 -1.49
CA ALA A 155 -0.24 -34.56 -2.15
C ALA A 155 -0.67 -36.04 -2.24
N SER A 156 0.27 -37.00 -2.20
CA SER A 156 -0.02 -38.43 -2.26
C SER A 156 -0.68 -39.02 -1.01
N LEU A 157 -0.72 -38.28 0.11
CA LEU A 157 -1.48 -38.69 1.31
C LEU A 157 -3.00 -38.46 1.17
N GLY A 158 -3.48 -37.95 0.04
CA GLY A 158 -4.88 -37.58 -0.20
C GLY A 158 -5.71 -38.50 -1.11
N PHE A 159 -5.17 -39.60 -1.67
CA PHE A 159 -5.95 -40.47 -2.56
C PHE A 159 -5.74 -41.96 -2.27
N THR A 160 -6.80 -42.61 -1.79
CA THR A 160 -6.92 -44.07 -1.73
C THR A 160 -7.16 -44.64 -3.13
N SER A 161 -6.26 -45.48 -3.62
CA SER A 161 -6.60 -46.61 -4.50
C SER A 161 -5.62 -47.75 -4.27
N ALA A 162 -6.18 -48.95 -4.20
CA ALA A 162 -5.55 -50.17 -3.72
C ALA A 162 -4.56 -50.82 -4.70
N GLU A 163 -3.72 -51.67 -4.09
CA GLU A 163 -2.99 -52.84 -4.62
C GLU A 163 -1.55 -52.70 -5.14
N ILE A 164 -0.63 -53.07 -4.21
CA ILE A 164 0.47 -54.06 -4.31
C ILE A 164 1.93 -53.55 -4.29
N SER A 165 2.62 -54.09 -3.27
CA SER A 165 4.04 -54.45 -3.10
C SER A 165 5.09 -53.43 -2.69
N ASP A 166 5.32 -53.42 -1.37
CA ASP A 166 6.53 -53.91 -0.70
C ASP A 166 7.88 -53.29 -1.12
N SER A 167 8.31 -52.26 -0.38
CA SER A 167 9.74 -52.03 -0.12
C SER A 167 9.96 -51.00 1.02
N PHE A 168 10.51 -51.52 2.13
CA PHE A 168 11.30 -50.86 3.18
C PHE A 168 10.87 -49.47 3.67
N GLU A 169 10.02 -49.46 4.70
CA GLU A 169 9.79 -48.30 5.57
C GLU A 169 10.98 -48.10 6.53
N TYR A 170 11.70 -46.98 6.37
CA TYR A 170 12.28 -46.28 7.51
C TYR A 170 11.25 -45.22 7.93
N GLU A 171 10.52 -45.48 9.02
CA GLU A 171 9.68 -44.49 9.68
C GLU A 171 10.58 -43.37 10.23
N VAL A 172 10.44 -42.16 9.69
CA VAL A 172 10.87 -40.93 10.35
C VAL A 172 9.62 -40.33 10.98
N ASP A 173 9.54 -40.36 12.30
CA ASP A 173 8.50 -39.70 13.10
C ASP A 173 8.49 -38.20 12.79
N LEU A 174 7.48 -37.74 12.04
CA LEU A 174 7.18 -36.32 11.88
C LEU A 174 6.17 -35.89 12.96
N PRO A 175 6.40 -34.79 13.69
CA PRO A 175 5.45 -34.31 14.69
C PRO A 175 4.16 -33.81 14.02
N ASN A 176 3.02 -34.32 14.50
CA ASN A 176 1.69 -33.84 14.12
C ASN A 176 1.55 -32.33 14.42
N MET A 177 1.63 -31.49 13.40
CA MET A 177 1.38 -30.04 13.48
C MET A 177 -0.07 -29.68 13.06
N PRO A 178 -0.70 -28.68 13.69
CA PRO A 178 -2.08 -28.27 13.37
C PRO A 178 -2.19 -27.65 11.96
N GLY A 179 -3.32 -27.91 11.29
CA GLY A 179 -3.55 -27.59 9.87
C GLY A 179 -3.43 -26.11 9.45
N GLU A 180 -3.47 -25.17 10.39
CA GLU A 180 -3.23 -23.74 10.12
C GLU A 180 -1.74 -23.44 9.83
N ALA A 181 -0.81 -24.17 10.49
CA ALA A 181 0.62 -24.03 10.23
C ALA A 181 1.00 -24.57 8.85
N TYR A 182 0.41 -25.68 8.42
CA TYR A 182 0.62 -26.25 7.08
C TYR A 182 0.22 -25.30 5.96
N HIS A 183 -0.92 -24.61 6.11
CA HIS A 183 -1.39 -23.67 5.09
C HIS A 183 -0.48 -22.44 4.98
N SER A 184 0.11 -21.99 6.11
CA SER A 184 1.08 -20.90 6.13
C SER A 184 2.41 -21.28 5.48
N ILE A 185 2.89 -22.51 5.70
CA ILE A 185 4.14 -23.03 5.12
C ILE A 185 3.98 -23.20 3.59
N GLN A 186 2.82 -23.64 3.12
CA GLN A 186 2.52 -23.73 1.69
C GLN A 186 2.54 -22.35 1.01
N LEU A 187 1.93 -21.33 1.62
CA LEU A 187 1.94 -19.96 1.09
C LEU A 187 3.35 -19.37 1.03
N ILE A 188 4.16 -19.57 2.08
CA ILE A 188 5.56 -19.13 2.13
C ILE A 188 6.39 -19.85 1.06
N ARG A 189 6.19 -21.15 0.87
CA ARG A 189 6.87 -21.95 -0.15
C ARG A 189 6.51 -21.50 -1.57
N ASP A 190 5.23 -21.24 -1.83
CA ASP A 190 4.76 -20.79 -3.14
C ASP A 190 5.25 -19.37 -3.46
N GLU A 191 5.27 -18.48 -2.46
CA GLU A 191 5.90 -17.15 -2.57
C GLU A 191 7.40 -17.26 -2.86
N PHE A 192 8.10 -18.16 -2.17
CA PHE A 192 9.53 -18.40 -2.38
C PHE A 192 9.82 -18.97 -3.78
N LEU A 193 9.04 -19.95 -4.25
CA LEU A 193 9.12 -20.48 -5.61
C LEU A 193 8.89 -19.39 -6.66
N MET A 194 7.90 -18.52 -6.44
CA MET A 194 7.62 -17.41 -7.35
C MET A 194 8.76 -16.38 -7.35
N ASN A 195 9.45 -16.18 -6.23
CA ASN A 195 10.63 -15.33 -6.14
C ASN A 195 11.87 -15.97 -6.79
N ILE A 196 12.10 -17.28 -6.61
CA ILE A 196 13.15 -18.03 -7.32
C ILE A 196 12.92 -18.00 -8.83
N GLN A 197 11.68 -18.14 -9.29
CA GLN A 197 11.36 -18.04 -10.71
C GLN A 197 11.66 -16.64 -11.27
N LYS A 198 11.36 -15.57 -10.51
CA LYS A 198 11.75 -14.19 -10.88
C LYS A 198 13.27 -14.03 -10.93
N PHE A 199 13.98 -14.63 -9.98
CA PHE A 199 15.45 -14.60 -9.93
C PHE A 199 16.05 -15.32 -11.14
N ALA A 200 15.56 -16.53 -11.47
CA ALA A 200 15.97 -17.26 -12.67
C ALA A 200 15.68 -16.47 -13.95
N ASN A 201 14.52 -15.81 -14.04
CA ASN A 201 14.19 -14.92 -15.16
C ASN A 201 15.10 -13.68 -15.22
N SER A 202 15.53 -13.15 -14.07
CA SER A 202 16.51 -12.08 -13.99
C SER A 202 17.88 -12.53 -14.50
N ILE A 203 18.37 -13.70 -14.05
CA ILE A 203 19.63 -14.28 -14.55
C ILE A 203 19.55 -14.50 -16.06
N GLN A 204 18.44 -15.07 -16.56
CA GLN A 204 18.23 -15.27 -17.99
C GLN A 204 18.25 -13.95 -18.77
N ARG A 205 17.60 -12.91 -18.24
CA ARG A 205 17.60 -11.58 -18.85
C ARG A 205 19.00 -10.96 -18.84
N THR A 206 19.74 -11.08 -17.74
CA THR A 206 21.12 -10.62 -17.63
C THR A 206 22.03 -11.36 -18.59
N MET A 207 21.87 -12.68 -18.74
CA MET A 207 22.58 -13.46 -19.76
C MET A 207 22.25 -12.97 -21.17
N GLN A 208 20.98 -12.74 -21.48
CA GLN A 208 20.55 -12.21 -22.78
C GLN A 208 21.03 -10.77 -23.02
N GLN A 209 21.13 -9.94 -21.97
CA GLN A 209 21.65 -8.58 -22.03
C GLN A 209 23.17 -8.55 -22.21
N LEU A 210 23.89 -9.45 -21.54
CA LEU A 210 25.34 -9.66 -21.71
C LEU A 210 25.65 -10.26 -23.09
N GLU A 211 24.78 -11.14 -23.60
CA GLU A 211 24.86 -11.65 -24.96
C GLU A 211 24.41 -10.62 -26.01
N GLY A 212 23.67 -9.57 -25.64
CA GLY A 212 23.35 -8.37 -26.43
C GLY A 212 22.64 -8.58 -27.79
N GLU A 213 21.56 -7.82 -28.04
CA GLU A 213 21.01 -7.64 -29.40
C GLU A 213 21.98 -6.91 -30.35
N ILE A 214 22.97 -6.22 -29.79
CA ILE A 214 23.95 -5.41 -30.52
C ILE A 214 25.35 -5.90 -30.14
N LYS A 215 26.00 -6.64 -31.04
CA LYS A 215 27.37 -7.16 -30.86
C LYS A 215 28.36 -6.45 -31.77
N LEU A 216 29.52 -6.12 -31.22
CA LEU A 216 30.69 -5.75 -32.01
C LEU A 216 31.23 -7.01 -32.70
N GLU A 217 31.26 -7.01 -34.03
CA GLU A 217 31.80 -8.13 -34.81
C GLU A 217 33.32 -8.19 -34.65
N MET A 218 33.86 -9.32 -34.20
CA MET A 218 35.30 -9.45 -33.97
C MET A 218 36.05 -9.64 -35.31
N PRO A 219 37.30 -9.17 -35.42
CA PRO A 219 38.10 -9.38 -36.63
C PRO A 219 38.31 -10.87 -36.90
N SER A 220 38.35 -11.25 -38.18
CA SER A 220 38.64 -12.62 -38.61
C SER A 220 40.13 -12.99 -38.59
N ILE A 221 41.01 -12.02 -38.30
CA ILE A 221 42.47 -12.20 -38.28
C ILE A 221 42.96 -12.60 -36.87
N SER A 222 44.00 -13.44 -36.80
CA SER A 222 44.66 -13.74 -35.53
C SER A 222 45.42 -12.52 -35.03
N LEU A 223 45.06 -12.05 -33.83
CA LEU A 223 45.69 -10.94 -33.14
C LEU A 223 46.85 -11.38 -32.24
N GLU A 224 47.35 -12.61 -32.35
CA GLU A 224 48.40 -13.13 -31.46
C GLU A 224 49.74 -12.41 -31.62
N ARG A 225 50.01 -11.82 -32.79
CA ARG A 225 51.25 -11.07 -33.12
C ARG A 225 51.34 -9.74 -32.35
N GLU A 226 52.54 -9.23 -32.12
CA GLU A 226 52.74 -7.95 -31.44
C GLU A 226 52.03 -6.78 -32.16
N VAL A 227 51.64 -5.76 -31.40
CA VAL A 227 50.90 -4.59 -31.90
C VAL A 227 51.69 -3.85 -32.98
N SER A 228 53.02 -3.75 -32.83
CA SER A 228 53.91 -3.13 -33.81
C SER A 228 53.96 -3.88 -35.14
N ASP A 229 53.94 -5.23 -35.11
CA ASP A 229 53.97 -6.06 -36.32
C ASP A 229 52.66 -5.97 -37.09
N LEU A 230 51.54 -5.91 -36.37
CA LEU A 230 50.20 -5.75 -36.96
C LEU A 230 50.00 -4.33 -37.52
N ALA A 231 50.58 -3.32 -36.89
CA ALA A 231 50.55 -1.93 -37.35
C ALA A 231 51.47 -1.67 -38.58
N ALA A 232 52.42 -2.57 -38.85
CA ALA A 232 53.28 -2.51 -40.04
C ALA A 232 52.72 -3.30 -41.25
N ASP A 233 51.71 -4.16 -41.05
CA ASP A 233 51.09 -5.02 -42.07
C ASP A 233 49.88 -4.31 -42.73
N PRO A 234 49.99 -3.86 -43.99
CA PRO A 234 48.92 -3.09 -44.65
C PRO A 234 47.62 -3.88 -44.83
N GLU A 235 47.70 -5.20 -45.03
CA GLU A 235 46.52 -6.05 -45.24
C GLU A 235 45.77 -6.28 -43.92
N ALA A 236 46.52 -6.46 -42.82
CA ALA A 236 45.94 -6.54 -41.48
C ALA A 236 45.26 -5.22 -41.08
N ILE A 237 45.90 -4.07 -41.35
CA ILE A 237 45.34 -2.75 -41.06
C ILE A 237 44.03 -2.54 -41.82
N GLU A 238 43.95 -2.84 -43.12
CA GLU A 238 42.71 -2.64 -43.90
C GLU A 238 41.52 -3.42 -43.32
N ILE A 239 41.75 -4.66 -42.87
CA ILE A 239 40.72 -5.49 -42.23
C ILE A 239 40.30 -4.91 -40.87
N LEU A 240 41.26 -4.45 -40.07
CA LEU A 240 41.01 -3.84 -38.77
C LEU A 240 40.29 -2.50 -38.89
N GLU A 241 40.67 -1.67 -39.86
CA GLU A 241 40.02 -0.40 -40.17
C GLU A 241 38.55 -0.62 -40.56
N GLN A 242 38.27 -1.60 -41.41
CA GLN A 242 36.90 -1.95 -41.79
C GLN A 242 36.07 -2.45 -40.60
N CYS A 243 36.69 -3.23 -39.70
CA CYS A 243 36.07 -3.69 -38.46
C CYS A 243 35.72 -2.51 -37.54
N VAL A 244 36.64 -1.57 -37.36
CA VAL A 244 36.43 -0.36 -36.55
C VAL A 244 35.36 0.56 -37.16
N ILE A 245 35.29 0.71 -38.48
CA ILE A 245 34.22 1.46 -39.16
C ILE A 245 32.85 0.84 -38.85
N ASN A 246 32.74 -0.49 -38.89
CA ASN A 246 31.51 -1.19 -38.56
C ASN A 246 31.12 -0.97 -37.10
N TRP A 247 32.07 -1.06 -36.17
CA TRP A 247 31.86 -0.76 -34.76
C TRP A 247 31.37 0.67 -34.54
N LEU A 248 32.00 1.66 -35.19
CA LEU A 248 31.62 3.06 -35.07
C LEU A 248 30.19 3.33 -35.56
N ASN A 249 29.82 2.77 -36.71
CA ASN A 249 28.46 2.88 -37.25
C ASN A 249 27.44 2.26 -36.31
N LEU A 250 27.74 1.07 -35.77
CA LEU A 250 26.85 0.34 -34.87
C LEU A 250 26.70 1.03 -33.52
N ILE A 251 27.80 1.50 -32.91
CA ILE A 251 27.77 2.27 -31.65
C ILE A 251 27.00 3.58 -31.86
N SER A 252 27.29 4.31 -32.93
CA SER A 252 26.61 5.58 -33.23
C SER A 252 25.12 5.39 -33.45
N ALA A 253 24.72 4.37 -34.22
CA ALA A 253 23.31 4.05 -34.45
C ALA A 253 22.59 3.64 -33.16
N ALA A 254 23.25 2.86 -32.30
CA ALA A 254 22.70 2.46 -31.00
C ALA A 254 22.52 3.67 -30.07
N VAL A 255 23.54 4.53 -29.96
CA VAL A 255 23.49 5.77 -29.17
C VAL A 255 22.39 6.71 -29.67
N GLU A 256 22.31 6.93 -30.97
CA GLU A 256 21.28 7.78 -31.58
C GLU A 256 19.87 7.20 -31.34
N GLY A 257 19.72 5.88 -31.44
CA GLY A 257 18.49 5.17 -31.10
C GLY A 257 18.06 5.41 -29.65
N GLN A 258 19.00 5.33 -28.70
CA GLN A 258 18.73 5.57 -27.28
C GLN A 258 18.42 7.04 -26.96
N LEU A 259 19.01 7.99 -27.70
CA LEU A 259 18.71 9.42 -27.55
C LEU A 259 17.30 9.79 -28.04
N LYS A 260 16.77 9.07 -29.04
CA LYS A 260 15.42 9.28 -29.58
C LYS A 260 14.30 8.64 -28.75
N LYS A 261 14.62 7.66 -27.90
CA LYS A 261 13.62 6.98 -27.06
C LYS A 261 13.05 7.92 -25.99
N THR A 262 11.77 7.75 -25.70
CA THR A 262 11.06 8.40 -24.60
C THR A 262 10.44 7.36 -23.68
N PRO A 263 10.23 7.66 -22.38
CA PRO A 263 9.66 6.68 -21.46
C PRO A 263 8.25 6.25 -21.87
N GLN A 264 8.00 4.94 -21.84
CA GLN A 264 6.73 4.35 -22.28
C GLN A 264 5.71 4.29 -21.13
N GLY A 265 4.62 5.05 -21.26
CA GLY A 265 3.57 5.17 -20.24
C GLY A 265 3.59 6.51 -19.53
N ASN A 266 2.54 6.81 -18.75
CA ASN A 266 2.35 8.13 -18.12
C ASN A 266 2.78 8.18 -16.64
N GLY A 267 2.87 7.02 -15.97
CA GLY A 267 3.25 6.94 -14.57
C GLY A 267 4.76 7.08 -14.33
N PRO A 268 5.19 7.19 -13.06
CA PRO A 268 6.59 7.40 -12.69
C PRO A 268 7.46 6.13 -12.84
N LEU A 269 6.85 4.93 -12.77
CA LEU A 269 7.57 3.67 -13.01
C LEU A 269 8.10 3.55 -14.44
N ALA A 270 7.43 4.20 -15.40
CA ALA A 270 7.90 4.26 -16.79
C ALA A 270 9.24 4.98 -16.93
N GLU A 271 9.48 6.01 -16.11
CA GLU A 271 10.77 6.72 -16.08
C GLU A 271 11.90 5.80 -15.60
N ILE A 272 11.63 4.97 -14.58
CA ILE A 272 12.61 4.01 -14.05
C ILE A 272 12.95 2.95 -15.10
N GLU A 273 11.94 2.37 -15.73
CA GLU A 273 12.16 1.32 -16.73
C GLU A 273 12.91 1.87 -17.95
N PHE A 274 12.59 3.09 -18.38
CA PHE A 274 13.31 3.78 -19.44
C PHE A 274 14.81 3.91 -19.15
N TRP A 275 15.18 4.36 -17.94
CA TRP A 275 16.59 4.49 -17.56
C TRP A 275 17.27 3.14 -17.37
N ARG A 276 16.55 2.11 -16.90
CA ARG A 276 17.07 0.74 -16.81
C ARG A 276 17.40 0.16 -18.19
N GLU A 277 16.47 0.28 -19.14
CA GLU A 277 16.67 -0.19 -20.51
C GLU A 277 17.85 0.54 -21.16
N ARG A 278 17.89 1.87 -21.03
CA ARG A 278 18.96 2.70 -21.56
C ARG A 278 20.31 2.36 -20.94
N ASN A 279 20.37 2.17 -19.63
CA ASN A 279 21.59 1.74 -18.94
C ASN A 279 22.04 0.37 -19.43
N ALA A 280 21.13 -0.61 -19.53
CA ALA A 280 21.46 -1.96 -19.98
C ALA A 280 22.05 -1.98 -21.40
N THR A 281 21.49 -1.22 -22.35
CA THR A 281 22.05 -1.13 -23.71
C THR A 281 23.42 -0.46 -23.72
N LEU A 282 23.56 0.70 -23.07
CA LEU A 282 24.80 1.48 -23.10
C LEU A 282 25.92 0.81 -22.30
N SER A 283 25.62 0.18 -21.17
CA SER A 283 26.59 -0.58 -20.38
C SER A 283 27.07 -1.79 -21.15
N ALA A 284 26.18 -2.55 -21.80
CA ALA A 284 26.57 -3.71 -22.60
C ALA A 284 27.51 -3.32 -23.75
N LEU A 285 27.23 -2.21 -24.45
CA LEU A 285 28.13 -1.69 -25.48
C LEU A 285 29.47 -1.22 -24.90
N HIS A 286 29.45 -0.52 -23.76
CA HIS A 286 30.67 -0.07 -23.12
C HIS A 286 31.55 -1.24 -22.64
N GLU A 287 30.97 -2.27 -22.05
CA GLU A 287 31.72 -3.47 -21.65
C GLU A 287 32.30 -4.22 -22.85
N GLN A 288 31.61 -4.25 -23.98
CA GLN A 288 32.18 -4.81 -25.22
C GLN A 288 33.42 -4.03 -25.70
N THR A 289 33.47 -2.71 -25.53
CA THR A 289 34.66 -1.92 -25.86
C THR A 289 35.86 -2.22 -24.97
N LYS A 290 35.63 -2.81 -23.79
CA LYS A 290 36.68 -3.22 -22.85
C LYS A 290 37.22 -4.63 -23.11
N LEU A 291 36.66 -5.40 -24.06
CA LEU A 291 37.15 -6.74 -24.34
C LEU A 291 38.62 -6.70 -24.80
N PRO A 292 39.48 -7.66 -24.37
CA PRO A 292 40.91 -7.65 -24.70
C PRO A 292 41.19 -7.57 -26.21
N ILE A 293 40.40 -8.33 -27.00
CA ILE A 293 40.45 -8.32 -28.46
C ILE A 293 40.17 -6.92 -29.00
N VAL A 294 39.12 -6.25 -28.49
CA VAL A 294 38.75 -4.91 -28.93
C VAL A 294 39.84 -3.91 -28.55
N ARG A 295 40.33 -3.90 -27.30
CA ARG A 295 41.43 -3.02 -26.88
C ARG A 295 42.66 -3.17 -27.78
N ARG A 296 43.07 -4.41 -28.07
CA ARG A 296 44.23 -4.70 -28.93
C ARG A 296 44.05 -4.14 -30.34
N VAL A 297 42.85 -4.22 -30.92
CA VAL A 297 42.53 -3.60 -32.22
C VAL A 297 42.65 -2.07 -32.13
N LEU A 298 42.13 -1.45 -31.06
CA LEU A 298 42.23 0.01 -30.88
C LEU A 298 43.69 0.46 -30.73
N ASP A 299 44.52 -0.33 -30.06
CA ASP A 299 45.96 -0.06 -29.90
C ASP A 299 46.69 -0.14 -31.24
N VAL A 300 46.43 -1.18 -32.06
CA VAL A 300 47.01 -1.30 -33.42
C VAL A 300 46.61 -0.12 -34.31
N ILE A 301 45.34 0.29 -34.28
CA ILE A 301 44.83 1.43 -35.07
C ILE A 301 45.43 2.78 -34.61
N LYS A 302 45.79 2.88 -33.33
CA LYS A 302 46.45 4.05 -32.77
C LYS A 302 47.94 4.08 -33.14
N GLU A 303 48.61 2.93 -33.09
CA GLU A 303 50.03 2.78 -33.43
C GLU A 303 50.29 2.96 -34.94
N SER A 304 49.33 2.59 -35.79
CA SER A 304 49.42 2.74 -37.25
C SER A 304 49.20 4.16 -37.77
N ASP A 305 49.02 5.15 -36.87
CA ASP A 305 48.68 6.54 -37.22
C ASP A 305 47.45 6.66 -38.16
N SER A 306 46.49 5.72 -38.04
CA SER A 306 45.29 5.71 -38.87
C SER A 306 44.43 6.96 -38.63
N MET A 307 43.91 7.53 -39.72
CA MET A 307 42.96 8.66 -39.67
C MET A 307 41.66 8.31 -38.93
N LEU A 308 41.35 7.02 -38.76
CA LEU A 308 40.19 6.55 -38.00
C LEU A 308 40.31 6.79 -36.49
N ALA A 309 41.53 6.82 -35.95
CA ALA A 309 41.77 7.05 -34.53
C ALA A 309 41.16 8.37 -34.04
N ALA A 310 41.19 9.42 -34.89
CA ALA A 310 40.62 10.73 -34.60
C ALA A 310 39.08 10.72 -34.48
N ASN A 311 38.39 9.86 -35.24
CA ASN A 311 36.93 9.72 -35.20
C ASN A 311 36.45 8.75 -34.11
N LEU A 312 37.31 7.80 -33.73
CA LEU A 312 37.03 6.76 -32.76
C LEU A 312 36.92 7.29 -31.32
N GLN A 313 37.89 8.10 -30.89
CA GLN A 313 37.96 8.61 -29.52
C GLN A 313 36.71 9.41 -29.09
N PRO A 314 36.17 10.34 -29.91
CA PRO A 314 34.95 11.06 -29.56
C PRO A 314 33.73 10.15 -29.34
N VAL A 315 33.55 9.11 -30.18
CA VAL A 315 32.41 8.18 -30.09
C VAL A 315 32.50 7.34 -28.81
N LEU A 316 33.69 6.81 -28.48
CA LEU A 316 33.91 6.04 -27.25
C LEU A 316 33.74 6.92 -26.00
N THR A 317 34.22 8.16 -26.04
CA THR A 317 34.07 9.12 -24.94
C THR A 317 32.61 9.48 -24.69
N GLU A 318 31.84 9.73 -25.75
CA GLU A 318 30.41 10.02 -25.63
C GLU A 318 29.62 8.79 -25.14
N LEU A 319 29.94 7.58 -25.62
CA LEU A 319 29.36 6.34 -25.11
C LEU A 319 29.61 6.18 -23.61
N PHE A 320 30.86 6.36 -23.15
CA PHE A 320 31.22 6.27 -21.74
C PHE A 320 30.44 7.29 -20.89
N LYS A 321 30.38 8.54 -21.34
CA LYS A 321 29.64 9.62 -20.65
C LYS A 321 28.14 9.30 -20.53
N LEU A 322 27.51 8.84 -21.61
CA LEU A 322 26.08 8.49 -21.61
C LEU A 322 25.80 7.24 -20.75
N HIS A 323 26.71 6.26 -20.74
CA HIS A 323 26.63 5.11 -19.86
C HIS A 323 26.72 5.54 -18.39
N MET A 324 27.68 6.38 -18.03
CA MET A 324 27.84 6.89 -16.66
C MET A 324 26.61 7.68 -16.21
N GLU A 325 26.04 8.54 -17.07
CA GLU A 325 24.77 9.24 -16.79
C GLU A 325 23.64 8.24 -16.53
N ALA A 326 23.47 7.25 -17.41
CA ALA A 326 22.39 6.26 -17.28
C ALA A 326 22.53 5.42 -15.99
N SER A 327 23.74 5.00 -15.66
CA SER A 327 24.06 4.24 -14.44
C SER A 327 23.75 5.05 -13.18
N ASP A 328 24.20 6.31 -13.12
CA ASP A 328 23.90 7.20 -11.99
C ASP A 328 22.40 7.46 -11.84
N ASN A 329 21.69 7.70 -12.96
CA ASN A 329 20.25 7.92 -12.94
C ASN A 329 19.48 6.70 -12.43
N VAL A 330 19.85 5.49 -12.86
CA VAL A 330 19.26 4.24 -12.34
C VAL A 330 19.50 4.11 -10.84
N ARG A 331 20.70 4.42 -10.35
CA ARG A 331 21.02 4.37 -8.90
C ARG A 331 20.09 5.30 -8.10
N PHE A 332 19.96 6.57 -8.51
CA PHE A 332 19.11 7.53 -7.80
C PHE A 332 17.61 7.19 -7.89
N LEU A 333 17.12 6.81 -9.08
CA LEU A 333 15.71 6.46 -9.26
C LEU A 333 15.32 5.18 -8.50
N SER A 334 16.25 4.24 -8.35
CA SER A 334 16.00 3.02 -7.56
C SER A 334 15.70 3.34 -6.09
N THR A 335 16.20 4.46 -5.55
CA THR A 335 15.92 4.89 -4.16
C THR A 335 14.45 5.27 -3.94
N VAL A 336 13.73 5.67 -5.00
CA VAL A 336 12.31 6.08 -4.95
C VAL A 336 11.35 5.07 -5.56
N GLU A 337 11.87 3.98 -6.15
CA GLU A 337 11.06 2.96 -6.84
C GLU A 337 9.99 2.36 -5.93
N ARG A 338 10.33 2.08 -4.67
CA ARG A 338 9.39 1.52 -3.69
C ARG A 338 8.21 2.47 -3.46
N HIS A 339 8.46 3.78 -3.35
CA HIS A 339 7.40 4.77 -3.19
C HIS A 339 6.49 4.82 -4.42
N PHE A 340 7.05 4.76 -5.63
CA PHE A 340 6.26 4.74 -6.85
C PHE A 340 5.39 3.47 -6.93
N LYS A 341 5.94 2.30 -6.58
CA LYS A 341 5.15 1.05 -6.49
C LYS A 341 4.00 1.17 -5.47
N ASN A 342 4.22 1.80 -4.33
CA ASN A 342 3.17 2.03 -3.33
C ASN A 342 2.05 2.94 -3.86
N ILE A 343 2.37 3.94 -4.68
CA ILE A 343 1.36 4.84 -5.28
C ILE A 343 0.58 4.12 -6.38
N THR A 344 1.27 3.38 -7.26
CA THR A 344 0.65 2.68 -8.40
C THR A 344 -0.17 1.47 -7.96
N HIS A 345 0.37 0.64 -7.05
CA HIS A 345 -0.19 -0.66 -6.68
C HIS A 345 -0.66 -0.76 -5.22
N GLY A 346 -0.60 0.32 -4.44
CA GLY A 346 -1.03 0.31 -3.04
C GLY A 346 -2.51 -0.09 -2.92
N SER A 347 -2.82 -0.96 -1.96
CA SER A 347 -4.17 -1.52 -1.77
C SER A 347 -5.19 -0.48 -1.28
N SER A 348 -4.76 0.50 -0.48
CA SER A 348 -5.62 1.55 0.08
C SER A 348 -5.01 2.95 -0.04
N PHE A 349 -5.85 3.99 0.04
CA PHE A 349 -5.38 5.38 0.06
C PHE A 349 -4.54 5.71 1.29
N HIS A 350 -4.77 5.03 2.43
CA HIS A 350 -3.91 5.15 3.60
C HIS A 350 -2.43 4.90 3.28
N VAL A 351 -2.11 3.84 2.51
CA VAL A 351 -0.72 3.55 2.10
C VAL A 351 -0.14 4.70 1.28
N ILE A 352 -0.95 5.30 0.40
CA ILE A 352 -0.55 6.41 -0.46
C ILE A 352 -0.32 7.68 0.37
N LEU A 353 -1.23 7.99 1.29
CA LEU A 353 -1.14 9.13 2.20
C LEU A 353 0.16 9.13 3.02
N GLU A 354 0.53 7.98 3.57
CA GLU A 354 1.79 7.81 4.32
C GLU A 354 3.02 7.83 3.40
N THR A 355 2.89 7.32 2.17
CA THR A 355 4.00 7.28 1.20
C THR A 355 4.35 8.67 0.66
N ILE A 356 3.38 9.56 0.43
CA ILE A 356 3.61 10.87 -0.21
C ILE A 356 4.67 11.73 0.52
N PRO A 357 4.60 11.96 1.85
CA PRO A 357 5.61 12.74 2.56
C PRO A 357 7.01 12.10 2.50
N SER A 358 7.08 10.77 2.67
CA SER A 358 8.34 10.02 2.61
C SER A 358 8.97 10.10 1.21
N MET A 359 8.16 9.93 0.17
CA MET A 359 8.56 10.06 -1.23
C MET A 359 9.09 11.47 -1.53
N MET A 360 8.40 12.52 -1.07
CA MET A 360 8.87 13.89 -1.26
C MET A 360 10.22 14.15 -0.60
N SER A 361 10.44 13.59 0.59
CA SER A 361 11.75 13.67 1.25
C SER A 361 12.84 12.94 0.48
N ALA A 362 12.54 11.78 -0.10
CA ALA A 362 13.47 11.04 -0.95
C ALA A 362 13.80 11.81 -2.25
N LEU A 363 12.78 12.37 -2.92
CA LEU A 363 12.96 13.21 -4.11
C LEU A 363 13.79 14.47 -3.79
N ARG A 364 13.62 15.06 -2.60
CA ARG A 364 14.49 16.15 -2.12
C ARG A 364 15.95 15.71 -2.04
N MET A 365 16.24 14.52 -1.52
CA MET A 365 17.61 14.01 -1.46
C MET A 365 18.17 13.76 -2.87
N VAL A 366 17.37 13.22 -3.77
CA VAL A 366 17.74 13.04 -5.18
C VAL A 366 18.08 14.39 -5.84
N TRP A 367 17.25 15.42 -5.63
CA TRP A 367 17.50 16.78 -6.13
C TRP A 367 18.79 17.40 -5.60
N ILE A 368 19.10 17.13 -4.34
CA ILE A 368 20.27 17.68 -3.66
C ILE A 368 21.57 17.01 -4.10
N ILE A 369 21.54 15.69 -4.33
CA ILE A 369 22.74 14.87 -4.51
C ILE A 369 23.00 14.52 -5.98
N SER A 370 21.94 14.29 -6.77
CA SER A 370 22.09 13.87 -8.17
C SER A 370 22.65 14.98 -9.04
N ARG A 371 23.58 14.62 -9.92
CA ARG A 371 24.19 15.54 -10.91
C ARG A 371 23.28 15.84 -12.11
N HIS A 372 22.28 14.98 -12.35
CA HIS A 372 21.41 15.02 -13.52
C HIS A 372 19.95 15.34 -13.15
N TYR A 373 19.45 14.79 -12.03
CA TYR A 373 18.10 15.06 -11.52
C TYR A 373 18.01 16.32 -10.66
N ASN A 374 19.07 17.13 -10.56
CA ASN A 374 19.03 18.47 -9.96
C ASN A 374 18.63 19.59 -10.96
N LYS A 375 18.13 19.21 -12.14
CA LYS A 375 17.68 20.13 -13.20
C LYS A 375 16.18 20.01 -13.43
N ASP A 376 15.56 21.15 -13.71
CA ASP A 376 14.13 21.26 -14.02
C ASP A 376 13.70 20.34 -15.17
N GLU A 377 14.54 20.20 -16.19
CA GLU A 377 14.31 19.37 -17.39
C GLU A 377 14.05 17.89 -17.08
N ARG A 378 14.57 17.38 -15.96
CA ARG A 378 14.40 15.97 -15.53
C ARG A 378 13.41 15.84 -14.38
N MET A 379 13.48 16.73 -13.39
CA MET A 379 12.64 16.65 -12.19
C MET A 379 11.18 17.01 -12.48
N ILE A 380 10.92 18.02 -13.33
CA ILE A 380 9.54 18.43 -13.63
C ILE A 380 8.75 17.31 -14.32
N PRO A 381 9.25 16.67 -15.41
CA PRO A 381 8.53 15.55 -16.02
C PRO A 381 8.28 14.39 -15.06
N LEU A 382 9.23 14.07 -14.18
CA LEU A 382 9.04 13.05 -13.15
C LEU A 382 7.92 13.43 -12.17
N MET A 383 7.90 14.66 -11.68
CA MET A 383 6.85 15.18 -10.80
C MET A 383 5.47 15.19 -11.48
N GLU A 384 5.40 15.50 -12.77
CA GLU A 384 4.16 15.39 -13.56
C GLU A 384 3.67 13.95 -13.67
N ARG A 385 4.57 12.99 -13.91
CA ARG A 385 4.24 11.57 -13.94
C ARG A 385 3.67 11.09 -12.60
N ILE A 386 4.24 11.56 -11.48
CA ILE A 386 3.73 11.24 -10.13
C ILE A 386 2.35 11.87 -9.92
N ALA A 387 2.17 13.14 -10.27
CA ALA A 387 0.88 13.83 -10.17
C ALA A 387 -0.20 13.13 -11.02
N TRP A 388 0.18 12.66 -12.22
CA TRP A 388 -0.68 11.89 -13.10
C TRP A 388 -1.10 10.57 -12.45
N GLU A 389 -0.17 9.82 -11.84
CA GLU A 389 -0.47 8.55 -11.19
C GLU A 389 -1.41 8.72 -9.98
N ILE A 390 -1.19 9.75 -9.16
CA ILE A 390 -2.07 10.07 -8.02
C ILE A 390 -3.48 10.41 -8.52
N ALA A 391 -3.58 11.25 -9.55
CA ALA A 391 -4.86 11.59 -10.18
C ALA A 391 -5.55 10.35 -10.75
N GLU A 392 -4.83 9.49 -11.46
CA GLU A 392 -5.36 8.27 -12.05
C GLU A 392 -5.88 7.30 -10.98
N ARG A 393 -5.17 7.19 -9.85
CA ARG A 393 -5.63 6.40 -8.70
C ARG A 393 -6.95 6.92 -8.14
N VAL A 394 -7.12 8.24 -8.01
CA VAL A 394 -8.39 8.84 -7.57
C VAL A 394 -9.52 8.55 -8.55
N CYS A 395 -9.30 8.74 -9.86
CA CYS A 395 -10.31 8.44 -10.89
C CYS A 395 -10.78 6.98 -10.82
N LYS A 396 -9.85 6.04 -10.59
CA LYS A 396 -10.18 4.60 -10.51
C LYS A 396 -10.99 4.22 -9.27
N VAL A 397 -10.68 4.83 -8.11
CA VAL A 397 -11.37 4.49 -6.85
C VAL A 397 -12.71 5.20 -6.73
N VAL A 398 -12.78 6.48 -7.11
CA VAL A 398 -14.00 7.29 -6.99
C VAL A 398 -14.80 7.21 -8.28
N ASN A 399 -15.52 6.11 -8.49
CA ASN A 399 -16.37 5.93 -9.67
C ASN A 399 -17.82 6.36 -9.39
N LEU A 400 -18.24 7.52 -9.89
CA LEU A 400 -19.56 8.09 -9.63
C LEU A 400 -20.74 7.18 -10.02
N ARG A 401 -20.56 6.26 -10.98
CA ARG A 401 -21.62 5.34 -11.44
C ARG A 401 -21.96 4.24 -10.41
N THR A 402 -21.02 3.95 -9.51
CA THR A 402 -21.15 2.92 -8.47
C THR A 402 -21.08 3.50 -7.07
N LEU A 403 -20.47 4.67 -6.89
CA LEU A 403 -20.23 5.33 -5.61
C LEU A 403 -21.51 5.48 -4.77
N PHE A 404 -22.60 5.93 -5.39
CA PHE A 404 -23.88 6.17 -4.69
C PHE A 404 -24.68 4.89 -4.41
N LYS A 405 -24.26 3.74 -4.99
CA LYS A 405 -24.87 2.42 -4.75
C LYS A 405 -24.23 1.68 -3.58
N GLU A 406 -23.06 2.13 -3.14
CA GLU A 406 -22.39 1.59 -1.97
C GLU A 406 -23.03 2.07 -0.66
N ASN A 407 -22.61 1.50 0.46
CA ASN A 407 -22.96 2.06 1.77
C ASN A 407 -22.45 3.51 1.88
N ARG A 408 -23.33 4.44 2.28
CA ARG A 408 -23.04 5.87 2.41
C ARG A 408 -21.78 6.16 3.24
N ALA A 409 -21.59 5.48 4.37
CA ALA A 409 -20.41 5.68 5.21
C ALA A 409 -19.11 5.26 4.50
N SER A 410 -19.16 4.14 3.76
CA SER A 410 -18.04 3.66 2.93
C SER A 410 -17.73 4.64 1.79
N ALA A 411 -18.76 5.10 1.07
CA ALA A 411 -18.61 6.07 -0.01
C ALA A 411 -18.01 7.38 0.50
N GLN A 412 -18.51 7.92 1.62
CA GLN A 412 -17.99 9.13 2.24
C GLN A 412 -16.54 8.98 2.68
N HIS A 413 -16.17 7.86 3.30
CA HIS A 413 -14.79 7.55 3.68
C HIS A 413 -13.87 7.51 2.45
N LYS A 414 -14.25 6.79 1.38
CA LYS A 414 -13.47 6.69 0.14
C LYS A 414 -13.21 8.06 -0.50
N ILE A 415 -14.24 8.90 -0.62
CA ILE A 415 -14.12 10.24 -1.21
C ILE A 415 -13.23 11.13 -0.33
N LEU A 416 -13.39 11.04 1.00
CA LEU A 416 -12.59 11.81 1.95
C LEU A 416 -11.11 11.44 1.86
N GLU A 417 -10.77 10.15 1.82
CA GLU A 417 -9.39 9.70 1.65
C GLU A 417 -8.80 10.14 0.30
N ALA A 418 -9.57 10.02 -0.79
CA ALA A 418 -9.14 10.49 -2.10
C ALA A 418 -8.84 12.00 -2.10
N ARG A 419 -9.76 12.80 -1.52
CA ARG A 419 -9.60 14.25 -1.37
C ARG A 419 -8.37 14.58 -0.53
N ASN A 420 -8.17 13.88 0.59
CA ASN A 420 -7.02 14.08 1.46
C ASN A 420 -5.71 13.74 0.76
N THR A 421 -5.69 12.69 -0.08
CA THR A 421 -4.51 12.30 -0.87
C THR A 421 -4.08 13.41 -1.83
N LEU A 422 -5.05 14.01 -2.55
CA LEU A 422 -4.80 15.13 -3.45
C LEU A 422 -4.27 16.37 -2.72
N HIS A 423 -4.83 16.70 -1.54
CA HIS A 423 -4.32 17.80 -0.72
C HIS A 423 -2.93 17.49 -0.14
N MET A 424 -2.68 16.25 0.28
CA MET A 424 -1.40 15.83 0.85
C MET A 424 -0.28 15.92 -0.18
N TRP A 425 -0.54 15.55 -1.44
CA TRP A 425 0.39 15.74 -2.56
C TRP A 425 0.89 17.19 -2.65
N LYS A 426 -0.04 18.14 -2.70
CA LYS A 426 0.26 19.56 -2.78
C LYS A 426 0.95 20.09 -1.53
N LYS A 427 0.45 19.71 -0.35
CA LYS A 427 1.03 20.09 0.95
C LYS A 427 2.48 19.61 1.06
N ALA A 428 2.75 18.34 0.79
CA ALA A 428 4.09 17.76 0.91
C ALA A 428 5.11 18.42 -0.03
N TYR A 429 4.68 18.86 -1.22
CA TYR A 429 5.51 19.66 -2.11
C TYR A 429 5.90 21.01 -1.48
N PHE A 430 4.93 21.78 -0.96
CA PHE A 430 5.20 23.08 -0.35
C PHE A 430 6.02 22.97 0.93
N ASP A 431 5.76 21.94 1.75
CA ASP A 431 6.55 21.65 2.95
C ASP A 431 8.02 21.33 2.59
N THR A 432 8.22 20.57 1.51
CA THR A 432 9.57 20.23 1.01
C THR A 432 10.28 21.44 0.44
N ARG A 433 9.57 22.27 -0.33
CA ARG A 433 10.08 23.54 -0.84
C ARG A 433 10.55 24.44 0.30
N ALA A 434 9.73 24.65 1.33
CA ALA A 434 10.06 25.50 2.46
C ALA A 434 11.33 24.99 3.18
N LYS A 435 11.50 23.68 3.31
CA LYS A 435 12.73 23.07 3.86
C LYS A 435 13.97 23.33 3.00
N ILE A 436 13.84 23.30 1.67
CA ILE A 436 14.96 23.59 0.75
C ILE A 436 15.33 25.07 0.82
N GLU A 437 14.35 25.97 0.81
CA GLU A 437 14.58 27.41 0.95
C GLU A 437 15.24 27.76 2.30
N ALA A 438 14.79 27.15 3.40
CA ALA A 438 15.39 27.32 4.72
C ALA A 438 16.83 26.81 4.80
N SER A 439 17.22 25.83 3.97
CA SER A 439 18.59 25.31 3.93
C SER A 439 19.59 26.22 3.20
N GLY A 440 19.14 27.31 2.58
CA GLY A 440 19.99 28.34 1.98
C GLY A 440 20.78 27.89 0.74
N ARG A 441 20.36 26.81 0.06
CA ARG A 441 21.03 26.32 -1.17
C ARG A 441 20.67 27.16 -2.40
N GLU A 442 21.58 27.22 -3.37
CA GLU A 442 21.39 27.97 -4.63
C GLU A 442 20.32 27.34 -5.55
N ALA A 443 20.18 26.00 -5.55
CA ALA A 443 19.21 25.30 -6.40
C ALA A 443 17.77 25.44 -5.87
N ARG A 444 16.96 26.28 -6.53
CA ARG A 444 15.57 26.56 -6.14
C ARG A 444 14.64 25.42 -6.55
N TRP A 445 13.85 24.93 -5.59
CA TRP A 445 12.77 23.96 -5.82
C TRP A 445 11.45 24.70 -6.08
N GLU A 446 11.31 25.26 -7.28
CA GLU A 446 10.07 25.87 -7.74
C GLU A 446 9.74 25.40 -9.15
N PHE A 447 8.61 24.71 -9.28
CA PHE A 447 8.09 24.22 -10.54
C PHE A 447 6.76 24.92 -10.89
N ASP A 448 6.37 24.85 -12.17
CA ASP A 448 5.09 25.40 -12.62
C ASP A 448 3.92 24.73 -11.90
N ARG A 449 3.21 25.53 -11.10
CA ARG A 449 2.08 25.09 -10.28
C ARG A 449 0.92 24.58 -11.11
N LYS A 450 0.70 25.12 -12.31
CA LYS A 450 -0.40 24.65 -13.17
C LYS A 450 -0.12 23.23 -13.64
N ARG A 451 1.11 22.97 -14.09
CA ARG A 451 1.54 21.64 -14.56
C ARG A 451 1.38 20.56 -13.48
N LEU A 452 1.68 20.89 -12.22
CA LEU A 452 1.64 19.91 -11.12
C LEU A 452 0.29 19.80 -10.41
N PHE A 453 -0.46 20.91 -10.29
CA PHE A 453 -1.60 20.98 -9.38
C PHE A 453 -2.94 21.27 -10.04
N GLU A 454 -3.01 21.79 -11.27
CA GLU A 454 -4.29 22.19 -11.87
C GLU A 454 -5.30 21.03 -11.92
N ARG A 455 -4.86 19.86 -12.40
CA ARG A 455 -5.70 18.66 -12.44
C ARG A 455 -6.06 18.17 -11.04
N THR A 456 -5.08 18.05 -10.13
CA THR A 456 -5.31 17.48 -8.79
C THR A 456 -6.15 18.41 -7.90
N ASP A 457 -5.96 19.72 -8.00
CA ASP A 457 -6.79 20.73 -7.33
C ASP A 457 -8.23 20.67 -7.83
N TYR A 458 -8.43 20.61 -9.15
CA TYR A 458 -9.77 20.47 -9.72
C TYR A 458 -10.44 19.18 -9.23
N MET A 459 -9.75 18.05 -9.27
CA MET A 459 -10.29 16.79 -8.76
C MET A 459 -10.65 16.85 -7.28
N ALA A 460 -9.87 17.57 -6.47
CA ALA A 460 -10.16 17.77 -5.06
C ALA A 460 -11.46 18.56 -4.85
N THR A 461 -11.77 19.54 -5.73
CA THR A 461 -13.06 20.24 -5.70
C THR A 461 -14.23 19.31 -6.05
N ILE A 462 -14.07 18.42 -7.04
CA ILE A 462 -15.07 17.40 -7.36
C ILE A 462 -15.31 16.46 -6.17
N CYS A 463 -14.24 15.99 -5.53
CA CYS A 463 -14.38 15.17 -4.32
C CYS A 463 -15.10 15.93 -3.19
N GLN A 464 -14.87 17.24 -3.04
CA GLN A 464 -15.61 18.06 -2.08
C GLN A 464 -17.10 18.12 -2.42
N ASP A 465 -17.45 18.40 -3.68
CA ASP A 465 -18.83 18.43 -4.14
C ASP A 465 -19.55 17.10 -3.89
N LEU A 466 -18.87 15.97 -4.12
CA LEU A 466 -19.41 14.63 -3.83
C LEU A 466 -19.61 14.39 -2.32
N CYS A 467 -18.70 14.86 -1.47
CA CYS A 467 -18.91 14.83 -0.02
C CYS A 467 -20.14 15.66 0.38
N ASP A 468 -20.32 16.84 -0.21
CA ASP A 468 -21.43 17.73 0.09
C ASP A 468 -22.77 17.10 -0.35
N ILE A 469 -22.80 16.41 -1.51
CA ILE A 469 -23.98 15.65 -1.97
C ILE A 469 -24.36 14.57 -0.96
N LEU A 470 -23.40 13.73 -0.55
CA LEU A 470 -23.66 12.65 0.42
C LEU A 470 -24.12 13.20 1.77
N GLN A 471 -23.54 14.32 2.21
CA GLN A 471 -23.95 14.99 3.44
C GLN A 471 -25.40 15.52 3.33
N VAL A 472 -25.78 16.15 2.21
CA VAL A 472 -27.15 16.62 1.99
C VAL A 472 -28.14 15.46 2.02
N MET A 473 -27.79 14.32 1.41
CA MET A 473 -28.63 13.12 1.49
C MET A 473 -28.79 12.66 2.93
N GLU A 474 -27.69 12.52 3.69
CA GLU A 474 -27.72 12.12 5.10
C GLU A 474 -28.60 13.06 5.94
N GLU A 475 -28.48 14.36 5.74
CA GLU A 475 -29.29 15.36 6.44
C GLU A 475 -30.79 15.22 6.14
N PHE A 476 -31.18 14.91 4.89
CA PHE A 476 -32.57 14.62 4.55
C PHE A 476 -33.07 13.31 5.18
N TYR A 477 -32.26 12.25 5.16
CA TYR A 477 -32.61 10.97 5.78
C TYR A 477 -32.79 11.08 7.28
N ASN A 478 -31.95 11.89 7.94
CA ASN A 478 -32.09 12.19 9.36
C ASN A 478 -33.44 12.85 9.65
N ILE A 479 -33.88 13.79 8.80
CA ILE A 479 -35.15 14.52 8.95
C ILE A 479 -36.37 13.62 8.70
N PHE A 480 -36.34 12.84 7.61
CA PHE A 480 -37.46 11.99 7.17
C PHE A 480 -37.43 10.58 7.78
N GLY A 481 -36.78 10.43 8.93
CA GLY A 481 -36.65 9.18 9.66
C GLY A 481 -37.97 8.68 10.29
N PRO A 482 -37.91 7.54 11.02
CA PRO A 482 -39.08 6.93 11.65
C PRO A 482 -39.78 7.84 12.67
N GLU A 483 -39.04 8.77 13.28
CA GLU A 483 -39.58 9.73 14.25
C GLU A 483 -40.64 10.66 13.63
N LEU A 484 -40.36 11.19 12.43
CA LEU A 484 -41.33 12.02 11.72
C LEU A 484 -42.53 11.17 11.28
N LYS A 485 -42.30 9.95 10.76
CA LYS A 485 -43.37 9.01 10.39
C LYS A 485 -44.31 8.65 11.55
N ALA A 486 -43.80 8.60 12.78
CA ALA A 486 -44.60 8.28 13.97
C ALA A 486 -45.55 9.41 14.37
N VAL A 487 -45.18 10.66 14.08
CA VAL A 487 -45.93 11.86 14.48
C VAL A 487 -46.85 12.35 13.36
N THR A 488 -46.56 12.01 12.09
CA THR A 488 -47.40 12.40 10.95
C THR A 488 -48.57 11.42 10.72
N GLY A 489 -49.67 11.96 10.20
CA GLY A 489 -50.83 11.17 9.77
C GLY A 489 -50.72 10.56 8.38
N ASP A 490 -49.68 10.91 7.61
CA ASP A 490 -49.50 10.55 6.21
C ASP A 490 -48.06 10.07 5.93
N PRO A 491 -47.77 8.77 6.17
CA PRO A 491 -46.44 8.21 5.94
C PRO A 491 -46.08 8.11 4.45
N LYS A 492 -47.07 8.07 3.55
CA LYS A 492 -46.83 7.92 2.10
C LYS A 492 -46.11 9.12 1.52
N ARG A 493 -46.51 10.32 1.93
CA ARG A 493 -45.86 11.56 1.47
C ARG A 493 -44.40 11.66 1.91
N ILE A 494 -44.02 11.05 3.03
CA ILE A 494 -42.62 10.96 3.48
C ILE A 494 -41.85 10.02 2.55
N ASP A 495 -42.44 8.88 2.20
CA ASP A 495 -41.83 7.93 1.26
C ASP A 495 -41.65 8.58 -0.13
N ASP A 496 -42.63 9.34 -0.61
CA ASP A 496 -42.54 10.07 -1.88
C ASP A 496 -41.39 11.09 -1.90
N VAL A 497 -41.20 11.84 -0.80
CA VAL A 497 -40.08 12.79 -0.67
C VAL A 497 -38.75 12.04 -0.59
N LEU A 498 -38.67 10.91 0.12
CA LEU A 498 -37.46 10.09 0.18
C LEU A 498 -37.08 9.51 -1.19
N CYS A 499 -38.05 9.04 -1.97
CA CYS A 499 -37.83 8.61 -3.36
C CYS A 499 -37.22 9.74 -4.23
N ARG A 500 -37.67 10.99 -4.03
CA ARG A 500 -37.07 12.15 -4.71
C ARG A 500 -35.65 12.43 -4.23
N VAL A 501 -35.37 12.31 -2.93
CA VAL A 501 -34.02 12.45 -2.36
C VAL A 501 -33.07 11.40 -2.96
N ASP A 502 -33.52 10.15 -3.12
CA ASP A 502 -32.73 9.11 -3.79
C ASP A 502 -32.51 9.41 -5.28
N SER A 503 -33.46 10.09 -5.92
CA SER A 503 -33.34 10.51 -7.33
C SER A 503 -32.37 11.69 -7.53
N LEU A 504 -31.92 12.36 -6.45
CA LEU A 504 -30.99 13.49 -6.55
C LEU A 504 -29.63 13.10 -7.13
N VAL A 505 -29.21 11.84 -6.96
CA VAL A 505 -27.90 11.35 -7.43
C VAL A 505 -27.94 10.81 -8.86
N THR A 506 -29.13 10.59 -9.42
CA THR A 506 -29.31 10.01 -10.76
C THR A 506 -28.60 10.79 -11.88
N PRO A 507 -28.54 12.14 -11.88
CA PRO A 507 -27.76 12.89 -12.86
C PRO A 507 -26.25 12.61 -12.78
N MET A 508 -25.71 12.39 -11.57
CA MET A 508 -24.29 12.09 -11.35
C MET A 508 -23.95 10.64 -11.71
N GLU A 509 -24.90 9.72 -11.57
CA GLU A 509 -24.71 8.32 -11.98
C GLU A 509 -24.69 8.16 -13.51
N ASN A 510 -25.40 9.03 -14.24
CA ASN A 510 -25.61 8.93 -15.69
C ASN A 510 -24.89 10.02 -16.48
N LEU A 511 -23.69 10.41 -16.05
CA LEU A 511 -22.87 11.39 -16.76
C LEU A 511 -22.38 10.86 -18.11
N ALA A 512 -22.53 11.69 -19.15
CA ALA A 512 -22.00 11.47 -20.49
C ALA A 512 -20.54 11.95 -20.67
N PHE A 513 -19.94 12.50 -19.61
CA PHE A 513 -18.60 13.05 -19.61
C PHE A 513 -17.83 12.59 -18.36
N ASP A 514 -16.51 12.71 -18.38
CA ASP A 514 -15.67 12.49 -17.20
C ASP A 514 -15.68 13.74 -16.30
N PRO A 515 -16.22 13.66 -15.06
CA PRO A 515 -16.27 14.79 -14.13
C PRO A 515 -14.88 15.24 -13.65
N PHE A 516 -13.89 14.34 -13.62
CA PHE A 516 -12.53 14.65 -13.20
C PHE A 516 -11.68 15.30 -14.31
N SER A 517 -12.19 15.35 -15.54
CA SER A 517 -11.57 16.10 -16.62
C SER A 517 -11.89 17.58 -16.51
N ILE A 518 -10.86 18.42 -16.40
CA ILE A 518 -11.02 19.89 -16.29
C ILE A 518 -11.73 20.51 -17.49
N LYS A 519 -11.61 19.88 -18.67
CA LYS A 519 -12.31 20.27 -19.90
C LYS A 519 -13.83 20.21 -19.73
N SER A 520 -14.30 19.38 -18.79
CA SER A 520 -15.71 19.18 -18.49
C SER A 520 -16.23 20.08 -17.35
N SER A 521 -15.40 20.97 -16.79
CA SER A 521 -15.76 21.72 -15.56
C SER A 521 -17.03 22.53 -15.67
N GLN A 522 -17.30 23.13 -16.84
CA GLN A 522 -18.53 23.87 -17.07
C GLN A 522 -19.77 22.96 -17.03
N TYR A 523 -19.68 21.73 -17.55
CA TYR A 523 -20.78 20.76 -17.50
C TYR A 523 -21.00 20.25 -16.07
N TRP A 524 -19.93 19.97 -15.33
CA TRP A 524 -20.04 19.59 -13.92
C TRP A 524 -20.71 20.68 -13.09
N LYS A 525 -20.35 21.95 -13.33
CA LYS A 525 -20.98 23.09 -12.67
C LYS A 525 -22.50 23.13 -12.90
N TYR A 526 -22.96 22.89 -14.13
CA TYR A 526 -24.39 22.82 -14.42
C TYR A 526 -25.09 21.69 -13.64
N VAL A 527 -24.48 20.50 -13.59
CA VAL A 527 -25.02 19.37 -12.81
C VAL A 527 -25.14 19.72 -11.32
N MET A 528 -24.13 20.39 -10.76
CA MET A 528 -24.15 20.83 -9.36
C MET A 528 -25.15 21.95 -9.08
N ASP A 529 -25.34 22.88 -10.02
CA ASP A 529 -26.32 23.95 -9.91
C ASP A 529 -27.76 23.38 -9.96
N ASP A 530 -28.04 22.44 -10.87
CA ASP A 530 -29.31 21.72 -10.95
C ASP A 530 -29.59 20.92 -9.67
N PHE A 531 -28.58 20.23 -9.14
CA PHE A 531 -28.68 19.54 -7.84
C PHE A 531 -29.06 20.50 -6.72
N LYS A 532 -28.40 21.66 -6.62
CA LYS A 532 -28.71 22.67 -5.59
C LYS A 532 -30.14 23.20 -5.73
N ILE A 533 -30.62 23.40 -6.96
CA ILE A 533 -32.00 23.83 -7.22
C ILE A 533 -32.98 22.76 -6.73
N GLU A 534 -32.80 21.49 -7.09
CA GLU A 534 -33.67 20.40 -6.63
C GLU A 534 -33.64 20.24 -5.10
N VAL A 535 -32.48 20.39 -4.48
CA VAL A 535 -32.33 20.40 -3.02
C VAL A 535 -33.16 21.52 -2.37
N LEU A 536 -33.18 22.72 -2.96
CA LEU A 536 -34.02 23.83 -2.48
C LEU A 536 -35.51 23.56 -2.66
N VAL A 537 -35.90 22.91 -3.76
CA VAL A 537 -37.29 22.49 -4.01
C VAL A 537 -37.75 21.48 -2.96
N ILE A 538 -36.94 20.44 -2.69
CA ILE A 538 -37.24 19.44 -1.66
C ILE A 538 -37.25 20.10 -0.27
N GLU A 539 -36.34 21.03 0.02
CA GLU A 539 -36.33 21.76 1.29
C GLU A 539 -37.61 22.58 1.50
N LYS A 540 -38.09 23.25 0.45
CA LYS A 540 -39.36 24.00 0.51
C LYS A 540 -40.55 23.08 0.72
N GLU A 541 -40.57 21.94 0.04
CA GLU A 541 -41.60 20.92 0.23
C GLU A 541 -41.57 20.34 1.66
N ALA A 542 -40.38 20.06 2.19
CA ALA A 542 -40.17 19.60 3.55
C ALA A 542 -40.74 20.59 4.58
N LYS A 543 -40.47 21.89 4.40
CA LYS A 543 -41.04 22.95 5.26
C LYS A 543 -42.57 22.96 5.22
N ASN A 544 -43.15 22.90 4.03
CA ASN A 544 -44.61 22.86 3.86
C ASN A 544 -45.21 21.59 4.50
N PHE A 545 -44.55 20.46 4.34
CA PHE A 545 -44.97 19.18 4.93
C PHE A 545 -44.92 19.22 6.46
N ILE A 546 -43.87 19.80 7.04
CA ILE A 546 -43.76 20.04 8.48
C ILE A 546 -44.90 20.96 8.95
N ASP A 547 -45.18 22.03 8.22
CA ASP A 547 -46.26 22.97 8.56
C ASP A 547 -47.65 22.31 8.58
N GLU A 548 -47.92 21.37 7.67
CA GLU A 548 -49.18 20.64 7.60
C GLU A 548 -49.27 19.52 8.64
N SER A 549 -48.18 18.79 8.84
CA SER A 549 -48.13 17.68 9.79
C SER A 549 -48.35 18.16 11.23
N PHE A 550 -47.73 19.28 11.60
CA PHE A 550 -47.88 19.86 12.94
C PHE A 550 -49.26 20.49 13.21
N LYS A 551 -50.10 20.71 12.19
CA LYS A 551 -51.51 21.12 12.39
C LYS A 551 -52.42 19.95 12.76
N THR A 552 -52.00 18.71 12.48
CA THR A 552 -52.80 17.48 12.61
C THR A 552 -52.21 16.50 13.63
N LEU A 553 -51.44 17.01 14.60
CA LEU A 553 -50.82 16.22 15.65
C LEU A 553 -51.85 15.41 16.44
N ARG A 554 -51.56 14.13 16.66
CA ARG A 554 -52.40 13.23 17.48
C ARG A 554 -52.08 13.32 18.97
N SER A 555 -50.83 13.60 19.31
CA SER A 555 -50.32 13.67 20.69
C SER A 555 -49.26 14.76 20.79
N ALA A 556 -49.41 15.66 21.76
CA ALA A 556 -48.42 16.69 22.05
C ALA A 556 -47.12 16.10 22.62
N GLU A 557 -47.20 15.00 23.38
CA GLU A 557 -46.04 14.32 23.96
C GLU A 557 -45.13 13.72 22.88
N ALA A 558 -45.70 12.94 21.95
CA ALA A 558 -44.93 12.30 20.88
C ALA A 558 -44.27 13.34 19.96
N ALA A 559 -44.98 14.45 19.67
CA ALA A 559 -44.44 15.54 18.87
C ALA A 559 -43.27 16.27 19.57
N PHE A 560 -43.32 16.37 20.89
CA PHE A 560 -42.25 16.99 21.68
C PHE A 560 -41.00 16.13 21.75
N ASP A 561 -41.15 14.84 22.04
CA ASP A 561 -40.03 13.88 22.06
C ASP A 561 -39.33 13.82 20.70
N MET A 562 -40.11 13.87 19.62
CA MET A 562 -39.60 13.98 18.25
C MET A 562 -38.78 15.26 18.05
N LEU A 563 -39.30 16.45 18.39
CA LEU A 563 -38.55 17.71 18.26
C LEU A 563 -37.26 17.72 19.09
N LEU A 564 -37.29 17.16 20.29
CA LEU A 564 -36.10 17.09 21.15
C LEU A 564 -35.00 16.23 20.51
N LYS A 565 -35.35 15.09 19.90
CA LYS A 565 -34.39 14.29 19.11
C LYS A 565 -33.82 15.10 17.95
N PHE A 566 -34.66 15.86 17.23
CA PHE A 566 -34.19 16.72 16.13
C PHE A 566 -33.28 17.87 16.55
N LYS A 567 -33.40 18.37 17.79
CA LYS A 567 -32.48 19.37 18.35
C LYS A 567 -31.04 18.84 18.44
N HIS A 568 -30.88 17.53 18.65
CA HIS A 568 -29.57 16.89 18.84
C HIS A 568 -29.02 16.19 17.59
N ILE A 569 -29.82 16.07 16.52
CA ILE A 569 -29.42 15.43 15.26
C ILE A 569 -28.94 16.50 14.26
N ARG A 570 -27.80 16.23 13.60
CA ARG A 570 -27.30 17.05 12.48
C ARG A 570 -28.35 17.07 11.37
N SER A 571 -28.91 18.25 11.14
CA SER A 571 -30.01 18.48 10.20
C SER A 571 -29.81 19.79 9.46
N ARG A 572 -30.44 19.95 8.29
CA ARG A 572 -30.36 21.19 7.52
C ARG A 572 -30.91 22.35 8.34
N GLU A 573 -30.12 23.40 8.49
CA GLU A 573 -30.44 24.54 9.37
C GLU A 573 -31.80 25.15 9.07
N ALA A 574 -32.16 25.27 7.79
CA ALA A 574 -33.41 25.91 7.40
C ALA A 574 -34.64 25.08 7.79
N ILE A 575 -34.52 23.75 7.81
CA ILE A 575 -35.56 22.85 8.29
C ILE A 575 -35.55 22.83 9.82
N ASN A 576 -34.37 22.81 10.45
CA ASN A 576 -34.23 22.89 11.90
C ASN A 576 -34.90 24.17 12.45
N ARG A 577 -34.65 25.33 11.84
CA ARG A 577 -35.34 26.60 12.17
C ARG A 577 -36.86 26.46 12.06
N GLN A 578 -37.36 25.81 11.01
CA GLN A 578 -38.80 25.59 10.85
C GLN A 578 -39.37 24.70 11.95
N MET A 579 -38.67 23.62 12.32
CA MET A 579 -39.05 22.69 13.38
C MET A 579 -39.11 23.39 14.75
N MET A 580 -38.15 24.26 15.05
CA MET A 580 -38.15 25.03 16.30
C MET A 580 -39.32 26.02 16.38
N MET A 581 -39.86 26.51 15.25
CA MET A 581 -41.07 27.35 15.28
C MET A 581 -42.34 26.56 15.62
N LYS A 582 -42.31 25.22 15.57
CA LYS A 582 -43.47 24.34 15.81
C LYS A 582 -43.77 24.04 17.27
N PHE A 583 -42.95 24.50 18.21
CA PHE A 583 -43.30 24.40 19.65
C PHE A 583 -44.65 25.04 19.97
N ASN A 584 -44.99 26.14 19.30
CA ASN A 584 -46.28 26.80 19.46
C ASN A 584 -47.47 25.91 19.05
N ASP A 585 -47.29 25.07 18.03
CA ASP A 585 -48.31 24.14 17.55
C ASP A 585 -48.47 22.94 18.52
N ILE A 586 -47.37 22.45 19.10
CA ILE A 586 -47.39 21.41 20.15
C ILE A 586 -48.12 21.93 21.39
N LEU A 587 -47.80 23.14 21.84
CA LEU A 587 -48.46 23.80 22.96
C LEU A 587 -49.97 23.95 22.71
N ALA A 588 -50.37 24.34 21.50
CA ALA A 588 -51.77 24.40 21.11
C ALA A 588 -52.47 23.05 21.20
N GLN A 589 -51.79 21.97 20.79
CA GLN A 589 -52.34 20.61 20.88
C GLN A 589 -52.47 20.16 22.34
N TYR A 590 -51.49 20.44 23.19
CA TYR A 590 -51.59 20.12 24.62
C TYR A 590 -52.75 20.89 25.29
N CYS A 591 -52.98 22.15 24.91
CA CYS A 591 -54.13 22.91 25.38
C CYS A 591 -55.47 22.22 25.04
N LYS A 592 -55.61 21.67 23.82
CA LYS A 592 -56.79 20.88 23.43
C LYS A 592 -56.89 19.57 24.22
N GLU A 593 -55.78 18.91 24.50
CA GLU A 593 -55.76 17.70 25.32
C GLU A 593 -56.24 17.98 26.75
N ILE A 594 -55.79 19.10 27.36
CA ILE A 594 -56.32 19.57 28.65
C ILE A 594 -57.83 19.82 28.58
N ASP A 595 -58.32 20.46 27.51
CA ASP A 595 -59.76 20.70 27.34
C ASP A 595 -60.57 19.41 27.23
N ILE A 596 -60.05 18.41 26.50
CA ILE A 596 -60.69 17.10 26.38
C ILE A 596 -60.75 16.40 27.74
N VAL A 597 -59.65 16.43 28.49
CA VAL A 597 -59.59 15.81 29.83
C VAL A 597 -60.52 16.55 30.80
N ASN A 598 -60.53 17.88 30.79
CA ASN A 598 -61.43 18.69 31.62
C ASN A 598 -62.90 18.42 31.26
N LYS A 599 -63.23 18.34 29.96
CA LYS A 599 -64.58 17.99 29.51
C LYS A 599 -65.00 16.59 29.98
N LEU A 600 -64.11 15.61 29.85
CA LEU A 600 -64.36 14.24 30.32
C LEU A 600 -64.57 14.20 31.84
N PHE A 601 -63.77 14.98 32.58
CA PHE A 601 -63.91 15.14 34.03
C PHE A 601 -65.28 15.74 34.38
N VAL A 602 -65.62 16.90 33.80
CA VAL A 602 -66.88 17.60 34.11
C VAL A 602 -68.11 16.77 33.73
N GLN A 603 -68.08 16.05 32.60
CA GLN A 603 -69.23 15.24 32.16
C GLN A 603 -69.50 14.01 33.04
N ASN A 604 -68.47 13.48 33.70
CA ASN A 604 -68.60 12.23 34.47
C ASN A 604 -68.35 12.43 35.97
N LEU A 605 -68.24 13.67 36.46
CA LEU A 605 -67.90 13.94 37.87
C LEU A 605 -68.92 13.35 38.86
N ASP A 606 -70.20 13.31 38.46
CA ASP A 606 -71.30 12.78 39.26
C ASP A 606 -71.36 11.25 39.25
N ASN A 607 -71.01 10.63 38.12
CA ASN A 607 -71.00 9.17 37.94
C ASN A 607 -69.76 8.73 37.13
N PRO A 608 -68.58 8.65 37.77
CA PRO A 608 -67.34 8.35 37.07
C PRO A 608 -67.32 6.90 36.58
N PRO A 609 -66.74 6.62 35.40
CA PRO A 609 -66.58 5.26 34.91
C PRO A 609 -65.58 4.51 35.79
N LEU A 610 -66.06 3.50 36.51
CA LEU A 610 -65.26 2.68 37.43
C LEU A 610 -64.91 1.32 36.81
N TYR A 611 -63.73 0.80 37.16
CA TYR A 611 -63.37 -0.58 36.85
C TYR A 611 -64.22 -1.56 37.68
N LYS A 612 -64.36 -2.79 37.18
CA LYS A 612 -65.09 -3.86 37.90
C LYS A 612 -64.48 -4.05 39.30
N ASN A 613 -65.34 -4.14 40.31
CA ASN A 613 -64.98 -4.29 41.73
C ASN A 613 -64.32 -3.08 42.41
N HIS A 614 -64.26 -1.91 41.77
CA HIS A 614 -63.82 -0.69 42.47
C HIS A 614 -64.91 -0.17 43.43
N PRO A 615 -64.59 0.12 44.70
CA PRO A 615 -65.52 0.80 45.60
C PRO A 615 -65.91 2.18 45.04
N PRO A 616 -67.16 2.64 45.20
CA PRO A 616 -67.65 3.88 44.56
C PRO A 616 -66.80 5.12 44.86
N VAL A 617 -66.36 5.30 46.11
CA VAL A 617 -65.55 6.47 46.52
C VAL A 617 -64.10 6.35 46.04
N ALA A 618 -63.41 5.27 46.43
CA ALA A 618 -62.00 5.07 46.08
C ALA A 618 -61.79 4.93 44.56
N GLY A 619 -62.76 4.32 43.85
CA GLY A 619 -62.77 4.23 42.41
C GLY A 619 -62.92 5.60 41.72
N ALA A 620 -63.78 6.47 42.24
CA ALA A 620 -63.96 7.82 41.73
C ALA A 620 -62.67 8.66 41.86
N ILE A 621 -62.01 8.58 43.02
CA ILE A 621 -60.72 9.23 43.27
C ILE A 621 -59.65 8.66 42.33
N TYR A 622 -59.60 7.34 42.15
CA TYR A 622 -58.64 6.72 41.24
C TYR A 622 -58.85 7.17 39.78
N TRP A 623 -60.10 7.28 39.34
CA TRP A 623 -60.43 7.77 38.00
C TRP A 623 -59.98 9.22 37.78
N GLU A 624 -60.29 10.12 38.71
CA GLU A 624 -59.83 11.52 38.65
C GLU A 624 -58.30 11.58 38.62
N ARG A 625 -57.62 10.89 39.54
CA ARG A 625 -56.15 10.85 39.58
C ARG A 625 -55.55 10.34 38.28
N SER A 626 -56.16 9.35 37.62
CA SER A 626 -55.73 8.86 36.31
C SER A 626 -55.77 9.95 35.23
N LEU A 627 -56.84 10.75 35.20
CA LEU A 627 -56.96 11.90 34.30
C LEU A 627 -55.92 12.98 34.62
N PHE A 628 -55.73 13.30 35.90
CA PHE A 628 -54.73 14.25 36.34
C PHE A 628 -53.30 13.79 35.99
N PHE A 629 -52.96 12.52 36.24
CA PHE A 629 -51.64 11.96 35.92
C PHE A 629 -51.36 12.00 34.42
N ARG A 630 -52.38 11.76 33.57
CA ARG A 630 -52.24 11.89 32.12
C ARG A 630 -51.87 13.31 31.70
N MET A 631 -52.54 14.33 32.26
CA MET A 631 -52.18 15.72 32.00
C MET A 631 -50.81 16.09 32.57
N LYS A 632 -50.49 15.59 33.77
CA LYS A 632 -49.22 15.83 34.46
C LYS A 632 -48.02 15.27 33.70
N HIS A 633 -48.17 14.11 33.07
CA HIS A 633 -47.09 13.46 32.31
C HIS A 633 -46.55 14.39 31.21
N THR A 634 -47.45 14.91 30.37
CA THR A 634 -47.06 15.77 29.23
C THR A 634 -46.45 17.10 29.65
N ILE A 635 -46.95 17.76 30.72
CA ILE A 635 -46.38 19.04 31.18
C ILE A 635 -44.99 18.87 31.83
N LEU A 636 -44.74 17.74 32.51
CA LEU A 636 -43.42 17.45 33.07
C LEU A 636 -42.37 17.32 31.95
N ARG A 637 -42.73 16.75 30.80
CA ARG A 637 -41.85 16.71 29.63
C ARG A 637 -41.49 18.11 29.13
N PHE A 638 -42.46 19.03 29.10
CA PHE A 638 -42.19 20.42 28.69
C PHE A 638 -41.30 21.18 29.67
N GLN A 639 -41.24 20.77 30.95
CA GLN A 639 -40.31 21.35 31.92
C GLN A 639 -38.84 20.99 31.67
N GLU A 640 -38.57 19.94 30.89
CA GLU A 640 -37.19 19.59 30.47
C GLU A 640 -36.57 20.70 29.59
N VAL A 641 -37.40 21.60 29.03
CA VAL A 641 -36.97 22.74 28.20
C VAL A 641 -37.63 24.02 28.71
N GLU A 642 -36.99 24.68 29.68
CA GLU A 642 -37.50 25.85 30.40
C GLU A 642 -37.98 27.00 29.47
N GLU A 643 -37.26 27.22 28.36
CA GLU A 643 -37.55 28.26 27.36
C GLU A 643 -38.97 28.18 26.75
N ILE A 644 -39.58 26.98 26.74
CA ILE A 644 -40.89 26.76 26.13
C ILE A 644 -42.02 27.21 27.05
N LEU A 645 -41.91 26.94 28.36
CA LEU A 645 -42.95 27.25 29.33
C LEU A 645 -42.96 28.74 29.75
N ASP A 646 -41.85 29.44 29.56
CA ASP A 646 -41.73 30.87 29.85
C ASP A 646 -42.33 31.77 28.74
N SER A 647 -42.54 31.20 27.55
CA SER A 647 -43.28 31.87 26.47
C SER A 647 -44.68 32.30 26.92
N ASP A 648 -45.23 33.37 26.32
CA ASP A 648 -46.58 33.85 26.64
C ASP A 648 -47.63 32.71 26.56
N ARG A 649 -47.55 31.91 25.50
CA ARG A 649 -48.43 30.76 25.28
C ARG A 649 -48.18 29.61 26.26
N GLY A 650 -46.91 29.38 26.63
CA GLY A 650 -46.54 28.42 27.67
C GLY A 650 -47.14 28.79 29.03
N ARG A 651 -47.09 30.08 29.40
CA ARG A 651 -47.69 30.60 30.63
C ARG A 651 -49.20 30.46 30.66
N GLU A 652 -49.90 30.74 29.57
CA GLU A 652 -51.34 30.53 29.44
C GLU A 652 -51.72 29.05 29.68
N ILE A 653 -50.98 28.12 29.08
CA ILE A 653 -51.25 26.69 29.21
C ILE A 653 -50.92 26.19 30.61
N LYS A 654 -49.83 26.68 31.22
CA LYS A 654 -49.48 26.39 32.61
C LYS A 654 -50.59 26.85 33.55
N GLN A 655 -51.13 28.05 33.34
CA GLN A 655 -52.25 28.57 34.13
C GLN A 655 -53.49 27.68 33.98
N LYS A 656 -53.85 27.29 32.76
CA LYS A 656 -54.99 26.41 32.48
C LYS A 656 -54.83 25.02 33.09
N TYR A 657 -53.62 24.44 33.00
CA TYR A 657 -53.29 23.18 33.67
C TYR A 657 -53.46 23.29 35.19
N LEU A 658 -53.00 24.39 35.80
CA LEU A 658 -53.15 24.62 37.24
C LEU A 658 -54.61 24.79 37.66
N GLU A 659 -55.43 25.47 36.86
CA GLU A 659 -56.87 25.64 37.12
C GLU A 659 -57.60 24.31 37.11
N VAL A 660 -57.42 23.49 36.06
CA VAL A 660 -58.02 22.16 35.98
C VAL A 660 -57.46 21.22 37.06
N GLY A 661 -56.16 21.31 37.37
CA GLY A 661 -55.55 20.54 38.45
C GLY A 661 -56.12 20.87 39.82
N ARG A 662 -56.41 22.15 40.11
CA ARG A 662 -57.05 22.57 41.36
C ARG A 662 -58.47 22.04 41.47
N THR A 663 -59.29 22.15 40.41
CA THR A 663 -60.69 21.66 40.46
C THR A 663 -60.77 20.14 40.64
N MET A 664 -59.86 19.39 40.02
CA MET A 664 -59.72 17.96 40.22
C MET A 664 -59.29 17.62 41.65
N LYS A 665 -58.35 18.38 42.22
CA LYS A 665 -57.90 18.21 43.60
C LYS A 665 -59.01 18.50 44.63
N ASP A 666 -59.76 19.58 44.42
CA ASP A 666 -60.91 19.93 45.26
C ASP A 666 -62.00 18.84 45.21
N TYR A 667 -62.18 18.20 44.05
CA TYR A 667 -63.10 17.06 43.91
C TYR A 667 -62.64 15.84 44.73
N GLU A 668 -61.35 15.50 44.64
CA GLU A 668 -60.74 14.42 45.42
C GLU A 668 -60.91 14.68 46.93
N ASP A 669 -60.53 15.86 47.40
CA ASP A 669 -60.56 16.23 48.81
C ASP A 669 -61.99 16.23 49.35
N ARG A 670 -62.96 16.75 48.58
CA ARG A 670 -64.38 16.71 48.93
C ARG A 670 -64.94 15.29 48.98
N LYS A 671 -64.59 14.42 48.03
CA LYS A 671 -65.05 13.01 48.03
C LYS A 671 -64.46 12.22 49.20
N TYR A 672 -63.20 12.47 49.54
CA TYR A 672 -62.54 11.87 50.69
C TYR A 672 -63.18 12.32 52.01
N GLU A 673 -63.42 13.63 52.15
CA GLU A 673 -64.06 14.22 53.34
C GLU A 673 -65.47 13.65 53.56
N GLN A 674 -66.30 13.64 52.50
CA GLN A 674 -67.64 13.04 52.55
C GLN A 674 -67.62 11.56 52.95
N TRP A 675 -66.64 10.80 52.46
CA TRP A 675 -66.49 9.40 52.84
C TRP A 675 -66.03 9.24 54.30
N ARG A 676 -65.12 10.11 54.76
CA ARG A 676 -64.64 10.11 56.15
C ARG A 676 -65.81 10.38 57.10
N GLU A 677 -66.52 11.48 56.90
CA GLU A 677 -67.67 11.86 57.73
C GLU A 677 -68.77 10.79 57.72
N ALA A 678 -69.14 10.27 56.54
CA ALA A 678 -70.14 9.21 56.43
C ALA A 678 -69.70 7.92 57.13
N THR A 679 -68.42 7.56 57.01
CA THR A 679 -67.88 6.38 57.70
C THR A 679 -67.86 6.60 59.20
N GLU A 680 -67.42 7.75 59.70
CA GLU A 680 -67.42 8.09 61.13
C GLU A 680 -68.82 8.08 61.74
N LEU A 681 -69.85 8.53 60.99
CA LEU A 681 -71.25 8.47 61.42
C LEU A 681 -71.80 7.03 61.45
N VAL A 682 -71.44 6.20 60.47
CA VAL A 682 -72.02 4.85 60.29
C VAL A 682 -71.26 3.80 61.10
N LEU A 683 -69.96 3.98 61.34
CA LEU A 683 -69.07 3.04 62.02
C LEU A 683 -69.57 2.65 63.43
N PRO A 684 -70.01 3.57 64.32
CA PRO A 684 -70.55 3.20 65.63
C PRO A 684 -71.79 2.31 65.54
N THR A 685 -72.60 2.48 64.48
CA THR A 685 -73.80 1.67 64.24
C THR A 685 -73.42 0.29 63.68
N LEU A 686 -72.43 0.22 62.78
CA LEU A 686 -71.92 -1.04 62.24
C LEU A 686 -71.20 -1.88 63.30
N MET A 687 -70.43 -1.26 64.20
CA MET A 687 -69.75 -1.97 65.30
C MET A 687 -70.72 -2.60 66.31
N LYS A 688 -71.97 -2.13 66.36
CA LYS A 688 -73.03 -2.71 67.20
C LYS A 688 -73.78 -3.87 66.52
N LYS A 689 -73.58 -4.11 65.22
CA LYS A 689 -74.20 -5.23 64.51
C LYS A 689 -73.38 -6.51 64.72
N SER A 690 -74.05 -7.59 65.13
CA SER A 690 -73.44 -8.92 65.17
C SER A 690 -72.99 -9.31 63.76
N LEU A 691 -71.73 -9.73 63.60
CA LEU A 691 -71.17 -10.25 62.34
C LEU A 691 -71.87 -11.54 61.90
N LEU A 692 -72.56 -12.21 62.82
CA LEU A 692 -73.40 -13.37 62.58
C LEU A 692 -74.86 -12.94 62.74
N THR A 693 -75.51 -12.61 61.64
CA THR A 693 -76.97 -12.69 61.54
C THR A 693 -77.35 -14.17 61.37
N LYS A 694 -78.23 -14.68 62.23
CA LYS A 694 -78.85 -16.01 62.10
C LYS A 694 -79.59 -16.16 60.79
#